data_AF-A0A3P7EZM8-F1
#
_entry.id   AF-A0A3P7EZM8-F1
#
_cell.length_a   1.000
_cell.length_b   1.000
_cell.length_c   1.000
_cell.angle_alpha   90.00
_cell.angle_beta   90.00
_cell.angle_gamma   90.00
#
_symmetry.space_group_name_H-M   'P 1'
#
loop_
_entity.id
_entity.type
_entity.pdbx_description
1 polymer ?
#
loop_
_entity_poly.entity_id
_entity_poly.type
_entity_poly.pdbx_seq_one_letter_code
_entity_poly.pdbx_strand_id
1 'polypeptide(L)'
;MSSSGPFCTAVEAKRLVENLLSDLRTLSTEARKKHSQVKEAAESGLVKIKNISTASNEQNLLTNIRCASAELLQPLILGCSSRNARLVQVSLQAIQKMVQHRVIESASAHIIVNELWHLMEAECEELRVLQTLTPLVSTELLVTGQWLAKCLVMCFRLNFAKDPIVINTASATVRQMVNCVYERVIQEDGLKGYDMSTIHQTVRIHAKAPPPALRPCALDGYMLFHDLCLLINSEAPLWLVGIQEMTRTLGLELLESVLSSYPSVFTKHPEFAQLLKDQVCPLIIKLFAPNHKQMQITSQHPSSSTHAALDSISSQMPCSPERIYFPISMRLLRVVVILITLYYNLLVTECEIFLALLVKFLESDKLGWQRAIAVEVLHKIVVLPELLIWFCENYDARPGATKAINSIVSGLATHVQLSFLRPSVSENIAKDEEQFEPNIQSGSQPGFQYRGVWIPLCQNITSKKSLLLDSLEKHDAFNLPNGYSLSLTYYCICSCCQSVFEAIESLHSRKEKEDVARELYQSTYTNLFVAISLFLDASIDESVTEQLLKCFVTMTLLSCRLGHTAGRDAAYFALCKAALPPNYLMRIASASGSLSPISGSLISVNPHFEKDSLTGSKVEKVENESVSNQPCQIIAVSTICPTPSLPLNFYSGTVVLTAKNVQVARILISSAEANGQDLGDCWHLVLASMQHLVWILGMTPSMQGGFRSDGM
;
A
#
# COMPACT_ATOMS: atom_id res chain seq x y z
N MET A 1 -16.39 29.66 21.84
CA MET A 1 -15.10 30.20 21.37
C MET A 1 -15.36 31.09 20.15
N SER A 2 -15.52 32.39 20.36
CA SER A 2 -15.54 33.36 19.26
C SER A 2 -14.11 33.69 18.89
N SER A 3 -13.48 32.88 18.05
CA SER A 3 -12.30 33.36 17.33
C SER A 3 -12.78 34.45 16.39
N SER A 4 -12.81 35.70 16.87
CA SER A 4 -12.95 36.89 16.05
C SER A 4 -11.67 37.06 15.23
N GLY A 5 -11.45 36.15 14.28
CA GLY A 5 -10.50 36.38 13.20
C GLY A 5 -11.09 37.47 12.30
N PRO A 6 -10.32 38.49 11.92
CA PRO A 6 -10.79 39.43 10.91
C PRO A 6 -10.90 38.66 9.59
N PHE A 7 -11.87 38.99 8.74
CA PHE A 7 -11.87 38.82 7.27
C PHE A 7 -13.33 38.70 6.81
N CYS A 8 -14.01 39.84 6.79
CA CYS A 8 -14.98 40.10 5.75
C CYS A 8 -14.90 41.60 5.45
N THR A 9 -14.58 41.98 4.23
CA THR A 9 -14.41 43.41 3.88
C THR A 9 -15.76 44.13 3.94
N ALA A 10 -15.76 45.45 4.17
CA ALA A 10 -17.00 46.25 4.09
C ALA A 10 -17.75 46.05 2.77
N VAL A 11 -17.01 45.75 1.68
CA VAL A 11 -17.54 45.41 0.35
C VAL A 11 -18.31 44.08 0.37
N GLU A 12 -17.75 43.04 0.99
CA GLU A 12 -18.41 41.74 1.12
C GLU A 12 -19.67 41.82 1.99
N ALA A 13 -19.64 42.61 3.06
CA ALA A 13 -20.82 42.84 3.90
C ALA A 13 -21.98 43.48 3.12
N LYS A 14 -21.71 44.51 2.31
CA LYS A 14 -22.71 45.13 1.43
C LYS A 14 -23.22 44.16 0.37
N ARG A 15 -22.33 43.38 -0.24
CA ARG A 15 -22.68 42.35 -1.23
C ARG A 15 -23.59 41.26 -0.64
N LEU A 16 -23.35 40.84 0.61
CA LEU A 16 -24.24 39.91 1.32
C LEU A 16 -25.63 40.51 1.49
N VAL A 17 -25.74 41.76 1.92
CA VAL A 17 -27.03 42.45 2.09
C VAL A 17 -27.80 42.51 0.77
N GLU A 18 -27.14 42.91 -0.33
CA GLU A 18 -27.76 42.96 -1.66
C GLU A 18 -28.26 41.58 -2.10
N ASN A 19 -27.44 40.54 -1.89
CA ASN A 19 -27.80 39.17 -2.21
C ASN A 19 -29.00 38.67 -1.39
N LEU A 20 -29.00 38.87 -0.07
CA LEU A 20 -30.10 38.45 0.80
C LEU A 20 -31.40 39.19 0.46
N LEU A 21 -31.32 40.49 0.16
CA LEU A 21 -32.47 41.27 -0.32
C LEU A 21 -32.99 40.73 -1.66
N SER A 22 -32.10 40.31 -2.57
CA SER A 22 -32.48 39.68 -3.83
C SER A 22 -33.18 38.33 -3.61
N ASP A 23 -32.60 37.48 -2.77
CA ASP A 23 -33.12 36.15 -2.49
C ASP A 23 -34.49 36.21 -1.78
N LEU A 24 -34.66 37.07 -0.78
CA LEU A 24 -35.95 37.24 -0.08
C LEU A 24 -37.02 37.87 -0.98
N ARG A 25 -36.66 38.77 -1.90
CA ARG A 25 -37.60 39.26 -2.93
C ARG A 25 -38.04 38.11 -3.83
N THR A 26 -37.09 37.31 -4.31
CA THR A 26 -37.36 36.14 -5.15
C THR A 26 -38.28 35.15 -4.42
N LEU A 27 -37.98 34.87 -3.14
CA LEU A 27 -38.78 33.99 -2.28
C LEU A 27 -40.22 34.50 -2.12
N SER A 28 -40.40 35.81 -1.84
CA SER A 28 -41.72 36.44 -1.76
C SER A 28 -42.49 36.36 -3.10
N THR A 29 -41.83 36.63 -4.22
CA THR A 29 -42.45 36.57 -5.55
C THR A 29 -42.86 35.16 -5.96
N GLU A 30 -42.08 34.14 -5.59
CA GLU A 30 -42.36 32.75 -5.95
C GLU A 30 -43.42 32.12 -5.02
N ALA A 31 -43.46 32.51 -3.74
CA ALA A 31 -44.46 32.04 -2.77
C ALA A 31 -45.89 32.42 -3.16
N ARG A 32 -46.06 33.60 -3.79
CA ARG A 32 -47.35 34.15 -4.26
C ARG A 32 -48.43 34.06 -3.16
N LYS A 33 -49.69 33.79 -3.54
CA LYS A 33 -50.81 33.52 -2.61
C LYS A 33 -50.87 32.06 -2.14
N LYS A 34 -50.08 31.14 -2.75
CA LYS A 34 -50.14 29.69 -2.44
C LYS A 34 -49.45 29.38 -1.11
N HIS A 35 -48.40 30.14 -0.77
CA HIS A 35 -47.67 30.02 0.49
C HIS A 35 -47.64 31.38 1.19
N SER A 36 -48.79 31.86 1.66
CA SER A 36 -48.93 33.21 2.26
C SER A 36 -47.99 33.44 3.43
N GLN A 37 -47.82 32.44 4.31
CA GLN A 37 -46.90 32.51 5.45
C GLN A 37 -45.45 32.76 5.04
N VAL A 38 -44.98 32.10 3.96
CA VAL A 38 -43.63 32.29 3.41
C VAL A 38 -43.49 33.71 2.85
N LYS A 39 -44.51 34.18 2.14
CA LYS A 39 -44.53 35.53 1.56
C LYS A 39 -44.46 36.62 2.64
N GLU A 40 -45.32 36.54 3.66
CA GLU A 40 -45.38 37.50 4.77
C GLU A 40 -44.06 37.52 5.57
N ALA A 41 -43.51 36.33 5.87
CA ALA A 41 -42.22 36.21 6.54
C ALA A 41 -41.08 36.81 5.69
N ALA A 42 -41.08 36.58 4.37
CA ALA A 42 -40.07 37.13 3.47
C ALA A 42 -40.15 38.66 3.37
N GLU A 43 -41.36 39.22 3.30
CA GLU A 43 -41.58 40.68 3.32
C GLU A 43 -41.13 41.31 4.65
N SER A 44 -41.42 40.65 5.78
CA SER A 44 -40.91 41.05 7.10
C SER A 44 -39.38 41.02 7.16
N GLY A 45 -38.76 39.94 6.66
CA GLY A 45 -37.31 39.81 6.56
C GLY A 45 -36.67 40.91 5.70
N LEU A 46 -37.29 41.28 4.57
CA LEU A 46 -36.82 42.37 3.71
C LEU A 46 -36.79 43.71 4.44
N VAL A 47 -37.84 44.02 5.21
CA VAL A 47 -37.89 45.25 6.02
C VAL A 47 -36.80 45.23 7.09
N LYS A 48 -36.60 44.08 7.75
CA LYS A 48 -35.60 43.94 8.80
C LYS A 48 -34.17 44.11 8.29
N ILE A 49 -33.81 43.48 7.18
CA ILE A 49 -32.47 43.65 6.56
C ILE A 49 -32.24 45.11 6.17
N LYS A 50 -33.24 45.79 5.60
CA LYS A 50 -33.14 47.21 5.26
C LYS A 50 -32.92 48.07 6.50
N ASN A 51 -33.69 47.86 7.56
CA ASN A 51 -33.56 48.61 8.82
C ASN A 51 -32.18 48.41 9.45
N ILE A 52 -31.68 47.17 9.48
CA ILE A 52 -30.32 46.85 9.96
C ILE A 52 -29.29 47.56 9.07
N SER A 53 -29.42 47.48 7.74
CA SER A 53 -28.50 48.11 6.80
C SER A 53 -28.47 49.63 6.94
N THR A 54 -29.61 50.29 7.24
CA THR A 54 -29.67 51.74 7.43
C THR A 54 -29.15 52.18 8.80
N ALA A 55 -29.30 51.34 9.83
CA ALA A 55 -28.88 51.65 11.20
C ALA A 55 -27.42 51.25 11.50
N SER A 56 -26.78 50.47 10.62
CA SER A 56 -25.43 49.93 10.83
C SER A 56 -24.36 50.73 10.09
N ASN A 57 -23.22 50.90 10.76
CA ASN A 57 -21.98 51.35 10.11
C ASN A 57 -21.25 50.16 9.46
N GLU A 58 -20.31 50.43 8.54
CA GLU A 58 -19.59 49.39 7.77
C GLU A 58 -18.91 48.33 8.64
N GLN A 59 -18.45 48.68 9.84
CA GLN A 59 -17.77 47.77 10.77
C GLN A 59 -18.75 46.87 11.55
N ASN A 60 -19.97 47.34 11.81
CA ASN A 60 -20.93 46.64 12.68
C ASN A 60 -22.02 45.90 11.88
N LEU A 61 -22.10 46.12 10.56
CA LEU A 61 -23.15 45.57 9.71
C LEU A 61 -23.26 44.04 9.82
N LEU A 62 -22.16 43.31 9.68
CA LEU A 62 -22.17 41.84 9.78
C LEU A 62 -22.55 41.36 11.17
N THR A 63 -22.06 42.02 12.21
CA THR A 63 -22.41 41.71 13.61
C THR A 63 -23.90 41.89 13.84
N ASN A 64 -24.49 42.98 13.37
CA ASN A 64 -25.92 43.25 13.52
C ASN A 64 -26.78 42.25 12.71
N ILE A 65 -26.33 41.85 11.51
CA ILE A 65 -26.98 40.78 10.74
C ILE A 65 -26.88 39.44 11.49
N ARG A 66 -25.73 39.13 12.10
CA ARG A 66 -25.53 37.92 12.90
C ARG A 66 -26.47 37.87 14.10
N CYS A 67 -26.61 38.97 14.85
CA CYS A 67 -27.56 39.07 15.97
C CYS A 67 -29.02 38.89 15.53
N ALA A 68 -29.36 39.25 14.29
CA ALA A 68 -30.71 39.08 13.74
C ALA A 68 -30.91 37.72 13.01
N SER A 69 -29.90 36.84 13.01
CA SER A 69 -29.87 35.66 12.14
C SER A 69 -31.05 34.70 12.36
N ALA A 70 -31.50 34.50 13.60
CA ALA A 70 -32.64 33.62 13.92
C ALA A 70 -33.93 34.07 13.20
N GLU A 71 -34.20 35.37 13.18
CA GLU A 71 -35.38 35.94 12.52
C GLU A 71 -35.22 35.97 11.00
N LEU A 72 -34.00 36.21 10.50
CA LEU A 72 -33.71 36.16 9.06
C LEU A 72 -33.79 34.74 8.49
N LEU A 73 -33.54 33.71 9.31
CA LEU A 73 -33.71 32.32 8.93
C LEU A 73 -35.18 31.91 8.83
N GLN A 74 -36.08 32.49 9.62
CA GLN A 74 -37.51 32.13 9.65
C GLN A 74 -38.16 32.03 8.25
N PRO A 75 -38.12 33.04 7.36
CA PRO A 75 -38.69 32.93 6.03
C PRO A 75 -38.05 31.82 5.19
N LEU A 76 -36.74 31.60 5.35
CA LEU A 76 -35.99 30.60 4.60
C LEU A 76 -36.39 29.19 5.04
N ILE A 77 -36.51 28.96 6.35
CA ILE A 77 -36.99 27.71 6.92
C ILE A 77 -38.43 27.42 6.48
N LEU A 78 -39.34 28.39 6.57
CA LEU A 78 -40.72 28.21 6.07
C LEU A 78 -40.76 27.91 4.56
N GLY A 79 -39.87 28.54 3.78
CA GLY A 79 -39.69 28.23 2.37
C GLY A 79 -39.23 26.78 2.13
N CYS A 80 -38.35 26.26 2.98
CA CYS A 80 -37.94 24.85 2.94
C CYS A 80 -39.09 23.92 3.34
N SER A 81 -39.79 24.21 4.44
CA SER A 81 -40.88 23.37 4.96
C SER A 81 -42.07 23.28 4.00
N SER A 82 -42.17 24.22 3.04
CA SER A 82 -43.17 24.17 1.97
C SER A 82 -43.04 22.97 1.02
N ARG A 83 -41.84 22.35 0.96
CA ARG A 83 -41.46 21.26 0.04
C ARG A 83 -41.67 21.60 -1.44
N ASN A 84 -41.79 22.89 -1.77
CA ASN A 84 -41.86 23.36 -3.14
C ASN A 84 -40.43 23.54 -3.66
N ALA A 85 -40.05 22.77 -4.69
CA ALA A 85 -38.71 22.77 -5.28
C ALA A 85 -38.09 24.16 -5.46
N ARG A 86 -38.84 25.13 -6.02
CA ARG A 86 -38.32 26.48 -6.26
C ARG A 86 -38.12 27.28 -4.97
N LEU A 87 -39.05 27.18 -4.02
CA LEU A 87 -38.91 27.85 -2.72
C LEU A 87 -37.74 27.27 -1.93
N VAL A 88 -37.60 25.94 -1.94
CA VAL A 88 -36.48 25.22 -1.31
C VAL A 88 -35.14 25.67 -1.92
N GLN A 89 -35.03 25.71 -3.26
CA GLN A 89 -33.80 26.15 -3.94
C GLN A 89 -33.37 27.57 -3.54
N VAL A 90 -34.31 28.53 -3.54
CA VAL A 90 -34.02 29.92 -3.16
C VAL A 90 -33.65 30.02 -1.67
N SER A 91 -34.40 29.33 -0.81
CA SER A 91 -34.14 29.31 0.63
C SER A 91 -32.77 28.73 0.97
N LEU A 92 -32.43 27.57 0.42
CA LEU A 92 -31.14 26.91 0.66
C LEU A 92 -29.97 27.73 0.09
N GLN A 93 -30.14 28.35 -1.07
CA GLN A 93 -29.13 29.24 -1.63
C GLN A 93 -28.86 30.45 -0.70
N ALA A 94 -29.90 31.05 -0.13
CA ALA A 94 -29.75 32.13 0.84
C ALA A 94 -29.07 31.65 2.13
N ILE A 95 -29.45 30.48 2.65
CA ILE A 95 -28.82 29.86 3.83
C ILE A 95 -27.32 29.61 3.58
N GLN A 96 -26.94 29.08 2.41
CA GLN A 96 -25.53 28.86 2.05
C GLN A 96 -24.73 30.17 2.09
N LYS A 97 -25.27 31.26 1.54
CA LYS A 97 -24.61 32.57 1.59
C LYS A 97 -24.44 33.07 3.02
N MET A 98 -25.46 32.88 3.88
CA MET A 98 -25.40 33.25 5.30
C MET A 98 -24.33 32.42 6.05
N VAL A 99 -24.24 31.12 5.78
CA VAL A 99 -23.20 30.25 6.34
C VAL A 99 -21.82 30.73 5.91
N GLN A 100 -21.58 30.91 4.62
CA GLN A 100 -20.28 31.29 4.05
C GLN A 100 -19.75 32.62 4.58
N HIS A 101 -20.65 33.59 4.86
CA HIS A 101 -20.29 34.88 5.46
C HIS A 101 -20.28 34.86 6.99
N ARG A 102 -20.44 33.69 7.63
CA ARG A 102 -20.35 33.50 9.09
C ARG A 102 -21.33 34.37 9.90
N VAL A 103 -22.51 34.63 9.34
CA VAL A 103 -23.57 35.42 9.99
C VAL A 103 -24.61 34.56 10.70
N ILE A 104 -24.39 33.26 10.83
CA ILE A 104 -25.30 32.37 11.57
C ILE A 104 -24.77 32.18 12.99
N GLU A 105 -25.66 32.31 13.98
CA GLU A 105 -25.32 31.95 15.36
C GLU A 105 -25.39 30.43 15.55
N SER A 106 -24.45 29.89 16.34
CA SER A 106 -24.40 28.45 16.65
C SER A 106 -25.72 27.95 17.28
N ALA A 107 -26.41 28.80 18.06
CA ALA A 107 -27.72 28.49 18.63
C ALA A 107 -28.80 28.21 17.58
N SER A 108 -28.70 28.75 16.36
CA SER A 108 -29.68 28.54 15.28
C SER A 108 -29.30 27.40 14.32
N ALA A 109 -28.07 26.88 14.40
CA ALA A 109 -27.57 25.88 13.45
C ALA A 109 -28.42 24.60 13.44
N HIS A 110 -28.92 24.17 14.60
CA HIS A 110 -29.76 22.98 14.73
C HIS A 110 -31.10 23.09 13.98
N ILE A 111 -31.64 24.31 13.83
CA ILE A 111 -32.89 24.55 13.08
C ILE A 111 -32.66 24.21 11.60
N ILE A 112 -31.53 24.66 11.05
CA ILE A 112 -31.12 24.37 9.67
C ILE A 112 -30.91 22.87 9.49
N VAL A 113 -30.18 22.21 10.41
CA VAL A 113 -29.93 20.76 10.34
C VAL A 113 -31.24 19.95 10.36
N ASN A 114 -32.20 20.30 11.22
CA ASN A 114 -33.48 19.61 11.27
C ASN A 114 -34.31 19.83 9.99
N GLU A 115 -34.31 21.04 9.44
CA GLU A 115 -35.03 21.30 8.19
C GLU A 115 -34.40 20.55 7.01
N LEU A 116 -33.07 20.53 6.91
CA LEU A 116 -32.36 19.72 5.91
C LEU A 116 -32.67 18.22 6.04
N TRP A 117 -32.81 17.72 7.28
CA TRP A 117 -33.23 16.36 7.55
C TRP A 117 -34.62 16.07 7.00
N HIS A 118 -35.58 16.97 7.24
CA HIS A 118 -36.94 16.84 6.71
C HIS A 118 -37.00 16.90 5.18
N LEU A 119 -36.17 17.74 4.55
CA LEU A 119 -36.06 17.78 3.08
C LEU A 119 -35.52 16.48 2.50
N MET A 120 -34.47 15.91 3.12
CA MET A 120 -33.93 14.60 2.74
C MET A 120 -34.99 13.50 2.89
N GLU A 121 -35.71 13.43 4.01
CA GLU A 121 -36.78 12.43 4.21
C GLU A 121 -37.94 12.59 3.23
N ALA A 122 -38.18 13.81 2.75
CA ALA A 122 -39.18 14.09 1.73
C ALA A 122 -38.67 13.87 0.28
N GLU A 123 -37.43 13.39 0.09
CA GLU A 123 -36.77 13.24 -1.21
C GLU A 123 -36.82 14.56 -2.04
N CYS A 124 -36.71 15.71 -1.36
CA CYS A 124 -36.90 17.02 -1.98
C CYS A 124 -35.58 17.77 -2.13
N GLU A 125 -35.21 18.09 -3.38
CA GLU A 125 -34.00 18.87 -3.70
C GLU A 125 -32.73 18.33 -3.02
N GLU A 126 -32.55 17.00 -3.02
CA GLU A 126 -31.46 16.30 -2.31
C GLU A 126 -30.08 16.84 -2.67
N LEU A 127 -29.86 17.22 -3.94
CA LEU A 127 -28.62 17.85 -4.38
C LEU A 127 -28.36 19.19 -3.67
N ARG A 128 -29.41 20.00 -3.44
CA ARG A 128 -29.29 21.26 -2.71
C ARG A 128 -29.10 21.05 -1.23
N VAL A 129 -29.67 19.98 -0.66
CA VAL A 129 -29.39 19.56 0.71
C VAL A 129 -27.89 19.29 0.87
N LEU A 130 -27.29 18.46 0.02
CA LEU A 130 -25.84 18.16 0.03
C LEU A 130 -24.98 19.42 -0.11
N GLN A 131 -25.31 20.28 -1.08
CA GLN A 131 -24.59 21.55 -1.30
C GLN A 131 -24.67 22.51 -0.10
N THR A 132 -25.69 22.37 0.74
CA THR A 132 -25.85 23.17 1.98
C THR A 132 -25.11 22.54 3.16
N LEU A 133 -25.08 21.21 3.24
CA LEU A 133 -24.36 20.48 4.29
C LEU A 133 -22.86 20.76 4.26
N THR A 134 -22.26 20.80 3.07
CA THR A 134 -20.82 21.03 2.92
C THR A 134 -20.34 22.32 3.63
N PRO A 135 -20.82 23.54 3.28
CA PRO A 135 -20.39 24.76 3.95
C PRO A 135 -20.83 24.83 5.41
N LEU A 136 -21.99 24.23 5.77
CA LEU A 136 -22.48 24.22 7.16
C LEU A 136 -21.49 23.50 8.09
N VAL A 137 -20.79 22.49 7.57
CA VAL A 137 -19.75 21.76 8.30
C VAL A 137 -18.36 22.37 8.09
N SER A 138 -18.02 22.87 6.90
CA SER A 138 -16.62 23.30 6.64
C SER A 138 -16.28 24.75 7.02
N THR A 139 -17.27 25.66 7.14
CA THR A 139 -16.98 27.11 7.24
C THR A 139 -16.59 27.55 8.66
N GLU A 140 -17.33 27.11 9.68
CA GLU A 140 -17.18 27.49 11.09
C GLU A 140 -17.69 26.32 11.97
N LEU A 141 -17.31 26.27 13.25
CA LEU A 141 -17.78 25.29 14.24
C LEU A 141 -19.26 25.52 14.65
N LEU A 142 -20.15 25.66 13.67
CA LEU A 142 -21.60 25.83 13.89
C LEU A 142 -22.26 24.53 14.35
N VAL A 143 -21.81 23.40 13.80
CA VAL A 143 -22.33 22.06 14.09
C VAL A 143 -21.25 21.19 14.73
N THR A 144 -21.53 20.71 15.95
CA THR A 144 -20.69 19.81 16.76
C THR A 144 -21.57 18.74 17.41
N GLY A 145 -20.98 17.64 17.88
CA GLY A 145 -21.71 16.56 18.55
C GLY A 145 -22.84 15.99 17.71
N GLN A 146 -24.01 15.81 18.32
CA GLN A 146 -25.20 15.22 17.65
C GLN A 146 -25.63 15.94 16.36
N TRP A 147 -25.38 17.26 16.24
CA TRP A 147 -25.76 18.01 15.06
C TRP A 147 -24.82 17.74 13.88
N LEU A 148 -23.53 17.60 14.17
CA LEU A 148 -22.54 17.13 13.19
C LEU A 148 -22.84 15.68 12.76
N ALA A 149 -23.18 14.81 13.72
CA ALA A 149 -23.59 13.44 13.44
C ALA A 149 -24.76 13.40 12.45
N LYS A 150 -25.83 14.18 12.69
CA LYS A 150 -26.97 14.28 11.75
C LYS A 150 -26.54 14.75 10.35
N CYS A 151 -25.63 15.72 10.24
CA CYS A 151 -25.10 16.15 8.96
C CYS A 151 -24.38 15.02 8.21
N LEU A 152 -23.53 14.26 8.90
CA LEU A 152 -22.84 13.10 8.32
C LEU A 152 -23.83 12.00 7.92
N VAL A 153 -24.80 11.68 8.79
CA VAL A 153 -25.84 10.67 8.52
C VAL A 153 -26.63 11.01 7.26
N MET A 154 -26.99 12.28 7.06
CA MET A 154 -27.67 12.70 5.83
C MET A 154 -26.83 12.39 4.58
N CYS A 155 -25.54 12.73 4.60
CA CYS A 155 -24.64 12.43 3.48
C CYS A 155 -24.48 10.92 3.25
N PHE A 156 -24.38 10.11 4.32
CA PHE A 156 -24.31 8.66 4.19
C PHE A 156 -25.60 8.06 3.61
N ARG A 157 -26.78 8.51 4.05
CA ARG A 157 -28.07 8.05 3.52
C ARG A 157 -28.25 8.41 2.04
N LEU A 158 -27.82 9.61 1.64
CA LEU A 158 -27.92 10.07 0.25
C LEU A 158 -26.98 9.34 -0.73
N ASN A 159 -26.01 8.53 -0.24
CA ASN A 159 -25.27 7.59 -1.09
C ASN A 159 -26.15 6.46 -1.67
N PHE A 160 -27.36 6.29 -1.15
CA PHE A 160 -28.34 5.31 -1.59
C PHE A 160 -29.60 5.99 -2.15
N ALA A 161 -29.50 7.27 -2.55
CA ALA A 161 -30.57 7.98 -3.25
C ALA A 161 -30.86 7.36 -4.63
N LYS A 162 -31.97 7.77 -5.26
CA LYS A 162 -32.38 7.25 -6.58
C LYS A 162 -31.60 7.88 -7.74
N ASP A 163 -31.20 9.13 -7.59
CA ASP A 163 -30.52 9.90 -8.63
C ASP A 163 -28.99 9.66 -8.58
N PRO A 164 -28.38 9.13 -9.67
CA PRO A 164 -26.93 8.94 -9.75
C PRO A 164 -26.10 10.21 -9.50
N ILE A 165 -26.62 11.40 -9.86
CA ILE A 165 -25.94 12.67 -9.61
C ILE A 165 -25.89 12.96 -8.11
N VAL A 166 -26.99 12.69 -7.40
CA VAL A 166 -27.07 12.83 -5.94
C VAL A 166 -26.14 11.83 -5.27
N ILE A 167 -26.15 10.56 -5.69
CA ILE A 167 -25.26 9.51 -5.15
C ILE A 167 -23.78 9.91 -5.26
N ASN A 168 -23.34 10.32 -6.46
CA ASN A 168 -21.95 10.72 -6.70
C ASN A 168 -21.56 11.96 -5.89
N THR A 169 -22.47 12.94 -5.79
CA THR A 169 -22.25 14.14 -4.98
C THR A 169 -22.17 13.80 -3.50
N ALA A 170 -23.06 12.95 -3.00
CA ALA A 170 -23.08 12.48 -1.61
C ALA A 170 -21.77 11.77 -1.27
N SER A 171 -21.28 10.91 -2.16
CA SER A 171 -20.02 10.18 -1.96
C SER A 171 -18.83 11.11 -1.84
N ALA A 172 -18.76 12.15 -2.69
CA ALA A 172 -17.73 13.19 -2.58
C ALA A 172 -17.88 14.01 -1.30
N THR A 173 -19.11 14.40 -0.94
CA THR A 173 -19.40 15.19 0.26
C THR A 173 -19.05 14.43 1.55
N VAL A 174 -19.33 13.12 1.63
CA VAL A 174 -18.94 12.29 2.79
C VAL A 174 -17.42 12.35 3.00
N ARG A 175 -16.63 12.13 1.95
CA ARG A 175 -15.15 12.18 2.04
C ARG A 175 -14.67 13.54 2.52
N GLN A 176 -15.21 14.62 1.94
CA GLN A 176 -14.86 15.99 2.32
C GLN A 176 -15.23 16.28 3.78
N MET A 177 -16.42 15.88 4.22
CA MET A 177 -16.88 16.12 5.58
C MET A 177 -16.09 15.32 6.61
N VAL A 178 -15.76 14.06 6.32
CA VAL A 178 -14.90 13.24 7.18
C VAL A 178 -13.54 13.92 7.36
N ASN A 179 -12.89 14.34 6.27
CA ASN A 179 -11.63 15.09 6.34
C ASN A 179 -11.76 16.38 7.15
N CYS A 180 -12.84 17.13 6.96
CA CYS A 180 -13.12 18.35 7.73
C CYS A 180 -13.22 18.08 9.24
N VAL A 181 -13.79 16.95 9.67
CA VAL A 181 -13.83 16.58 11.09
C VAL A 181 -12.40 16.46 11.66
N TYR A 182 -11.48 15.80 10.97
CA TYR A 182 -10.10 15.65 11.45
C TYR A 182 -9.25 16.91 11.32
N GLU A 183 -9.51 17.76 10.32
CA GLU A 183 -8.93 19.10 10.25
C GLU A 183 -9.31 19.93 11.48
N ARG A 184 -10.57 19.84 11.93
CA ARG A 184 -11.02 20.48 13.18
C ARG A 184 -10.27 19.93 14.40
N VAL A 185 -9.99 18.63 14.47
CA VAL A 185 -9.18 18.04 15.55
C VAL A 185 -7.76 18.63 15.54
N ILE A 186 -7.12 18.73 14.38
CA ILE A 186 -5.77 19.31 14.27
C ILE A 186 -5.76 20.79 14.69
N GLN A 187 -6.78 21.55 14.29
CA GLN A 187 -6.92 22.95 14.70
C GLN A 187 -7.11 23.07 16.21
N GLU A 188 -7.97 22.23 16.81
CA GLU A 188 -8.16 22.16 18.26
C GLU A 188 -6.87 21.78 19.00
N ASP A 189 -6.09 20.85 18.44
CA ASP A 189 -4.78 20.45 18.95
C ASP A 189 -3.73 21.56 18.92
N GLY A 190 -3.84 22.50 17.98
CA GLY A 190 -2.97 23.67 17.89
C GLY A 190 -3.26 24.78 18.91
N LEU A 191 -4.44 24.77 19.54
CA LEU A 191 -4.80 25.74 20.58
C LEU A 191 -3.98 25.44 21.84
N LYS A 192 -3.16 26.40 22.28
CA LYS A 192 -2.36 26.29 23.52
C LYS A 192 -3.31 25.98 24.67
N GLY A 193 -3.15 24.81 25.29
CA GLY A 193 -4.08 24.18 26.24
C GLY A 193 -4.22 24.86 27.60
N TYR A 194 -4.38 26.18 27.65
CA TYR A 194 -4.69 26.90 28.90
C TYR A 194 -6.20 27.08 29.14
N ASP A 195 -7.03 26.94 28.11
CA ASP A 195 -8.48 27.02 28.25
C ASP A 195 -9.12 25.65 27.91
N MET A 196 -9.96 25.17 28.83
CA MET A 196 -10.70 23.89 28.84
C MET A 196 -10.02 22.79 29.65
N SER A 197 -10.38 22.76 30.94
CA SER A 197 -10.05 21.77 31.97
C SER A 197 -10.22 20.33 31.50
N THR A 198 -9.11 19.63 31.33
CA THR A 198 -9.07 18.17 31.15
C THR A 198 -9.36 17.52 32.49
N ILE A 199 -10.54 16.90 32.64
CA ILE A 199 -10.84 16.07 33.81
C ILE A 199 -10.09 14.75 33.63
N HIS A 200 -8.96 14.60 34.34
CA HIS A 200 -8.26 13.32 34.45
C HIS A 200 -9.08 12.35 35.30
N GLN A 201 -9.96 11.59 34.67
CA GLN A 201 -10.50 10.37 35.25
C GLN A 201 -9.97 9.18 34.45
N THR A 202 -9.06 8.43 35.07
CA THR A 202 -8.56 7.12 34.63
C THR A 202 -9.66 6.08 34.79
N VAL A 203 -10.75 6.22 34.03
CA VAL A 203 -11.79 5.20 33.96
C VAL A 203 -11.46 4.29 32.79
N ARG A 204 -11.28 3.00 33.07
CA ARG A 204 -11.20 1.94 32.07
C ARG A 204 -12.34 2.16 31.07
N ILE A 205 -11.99 2.53 29.84
CA ILE A 205 -12.95 2.87 28.78
C ILE A 205 -13.71 1.58 28.46
N HIS A 206 -14.93 1.45 28.98
CA HIS A 206 -15.88 0.52 28.39
C HIS A 206 -16.14 0.98 26.96
N ALA A 207 -15.84 0.13 25.97
CA ALA A 207 -15.83 0.41 24.53
C ALA A 207 -17.11 1.02 23.92
N LYS A 208 -18.16 1.27 24.70
CA LYS A 208 -19.43 1.86 24.25
C LYS A 208 -19.64 3.31 24.69
N ALA A 209 -18.81 3.85 25.59
CA ALA A 209 -18.98 5.20 26.12
C ALA A 209 -17.92 6.16 25.55
N PRO A 210 -18.31 7.41 25.20
CA PRO A 210 -17.38 8.44 24.77
C PRO A 210 -16.29 8.69 25.83
N PRO A 211 -15.01 8.77 25.47
CA PRO A 211 -13.94 9.08 26.42
C PRO A 211 -14.13 10.49 27.00
N PRO A 212 -14.33 10.65 28.33
CA PRO A 212 -14.68 11.94 28.92
C PRO A 212 -13.53 12.96 28.93
N ALA A 213 -12.30 12.52 28.66
CA ALA A 213 -11.10 13.37 28.67
C ALA A 213 -10.86 14.12 27.35
N LEU A 214 -11.54 13.73 26.26
CA LEU A 214 -11.33 14.33 24.95
C LEU A 214 -12.04 15.68 24.82
N ARG A 215 -11.36 16.60 24.13
CA ARG A 215 -11.93 17.89 23.74
C ARG A 215 -13.03 17.71 22.67
N PRO A 216 -13.93 18.68 22.48
CA PRO A 216 -15.11 18.53 21.63
C PRO A 216 -14.83 18.04 20.20
N CYS A 217 -13.84 18.61 19.49
CA CYS A 217 -13.56 18.19 18.12
C CYS A 217 -12.90 16.80 18.10
N ALA A 218 -11.95 16.55 19.01
CA ALA A 218 -11.34 15.23 19.18
C ALA A 218 -12.38 14.14 19.51
N LEU A 219 -13.39 14.48 20.31
CA LEU A 219 -14.50 13.58 20.65
C LEU A 219 -15.36 13.25 19.44
N ASP A 220 -15.73 14.26 18.64
CA ASP A 220 -16.47 14.06 17.38
C ASP A 220 -15.67 13.16 16.42
N GLY A 221 -14.35 13.41 16.28
CA GLY A 221 -13.45 12.58 15.48
C GLY A 221 -13.36 11.13 15.99
N TYR A 222 -13.27 10.94 17.30
CA TYR A 222 -13.19 9.62 17.93
C TYR A 222 -14.46 8.80 17.67
N MET A 223 -15.63 9.40 17.93
CA MET A 223 -16.92 8.73 17.73
C MET A 223 -17.16 8.40 16.26
N LEU A 224 -16.79 9.31 15.35
CA LEU A 224 -16.83 9.06 13.91
C LEU A 224 -15.95 7.87 13.52
N PHE A 225 -14.68 7.84 13.95
CA PHE A 225 -13.77 6.74 13.61
C PHE A 225 -14.26 5.39 14.14
N HIS A 226 -14.73 5.38 15.39
CA HIS A 226 -15.26 4.18 16.03
C HIS A 226 -16.46 3.64 15.26
N ASP A 227 -17.43 4.50 14.91
CA ASP A 227 -18.60 4.10 14.13
C ASP A 227 -18.25 3.64 12.71
N LEU A 228 -17.22 4.22 12.07
CA LEU A 228 -16.73 3.69 10.79
C LEU A 228 -16.27 2.23 10.93
N CYS A 229 -15.56 1.89 12.01
CA CYS A 229 -15.14 0.51 12.28
C CYS A 229 -16.36 -0.42 12.48
N LEU A 230 -17.34 0.02 13.27
CA LEU A 230 -18.57 -0.75 13.51
C LEU A 230 -19.35 -0.99 12.20
N LEU A 231 -19.55 0.05 11.40
CA LEU A 231 -20.30 -0.03 10.16
C LEU A 231 -19.62 -0.95 9.13
N ILE A 232 -18.28 -0.90 9.01
CA ILE A 232 -17.53 -1.85 8.16
C ILE A 232 -17.73 -3.30 8.63
N ASN A 233 -17.78 -3.50 9.95
CA ASN A 233 -18.05 -4.78 10.59
C ASN A 233 -19.53 -5.20 10.55
N SER A 234 -20.40 -4.40 9.89
CA SER A 234 -21.85 -4.63 9.82
C SER A 234 -22.54 -4.60 11.20
N GLU A 235 -22.02 -3.78 12.11
CA GLU A 235 -22.57 -3.51 13.44
C GLU A 235 -23.26 -2.14 13.48
N ALA A 236 -24.17 -1.95 14.44
CA ALA A 236 -24.91 -0.70 14.58
C ALA A 236 -24.00 0.43 15.11
N PRO A 237 -24.04 1.63 14.51
CA PRO A 237 -23.26 2.78 14.98
C PRO A 237 -23.79 3.31 16.32
N LEU A 238 -22.91 3.92 17.12
CA LEU A 238 -23.26 4.51 18.41
C LEU A 238 -23.65 6.00 18.29
N TRP A 239 -23.03 6.73 17.38
CA TRP A 239 -23.13 8.18 17.22
C TRP A 239 -23.80 8.60 15.90
N LEU A 240 -23.48 7.91 14.80
CA LEU A 240 -24.09 8.08 13.48
C LEU A 240 -25.46 7.38 13.40
N VAL A 241 -26.33 7.67 14.36
CA VAL A 241 -27.66 7.06 14.48
C VAL A 241 -28.51 7.40 13.25
N GLY A 242 -29.03 6.37 12.59
CA GLY A 242 -29.86 6.48 11.39
C GLY A 242 -29.17 6.05 10.10
N ILE A 243 -27.87 5.73 10.13
CA ILE A 243 -27.23 4.98 9.04
C ILE A 243 -27.75 3.55 9.08
N GLN A 244 -28.33 3.10 7.97
CA GLN A 244 -28.86 1.73 7.82
C GLN A 244 -27.86 0.83 7.09
N GLU A 245 -27.19 1.37 6.07
CA GLU A 245 -26.26 0.64 5.25
C GLU A 245 -25.05 1.51 4.90
N MET A 246 -23.87 0.89 4.83
CA MET A 246 -22.65 1.50 4.31
C MET A 246 -21.86 0.41 3.57
N THR A 247 -21.41 0.72 2.36
CA THR A 247 -20.59 -0.23 1.61
C THR A 247 -19.22 -0.37 2.27
N ARG A 248 -18.71 -1.62 2.34
CA ARG A 248 -17.38 -1.87 2.91
C ARG A 248 -16.26 -1.15 2.16
N THR A 249 -16.40 -1.01 0.84
CA THR A 249 -15.44 -0.28 0.00
C THR A 249 -15.35 1.19 0.39
N LEU A 250 -16.48 1.86 0.61
CA LEU A 250 -16.52 3.24 1.10
C LEU A 250 -15.94 3.34 2.51
N GLY A 251 -16.35 2.46 3.42
CA GLY A 251 -15.86 2.46 4.80
C GLY A 251 -14.34 2.29 4.89
N LEU A 252 -13.79 1.29 4.18
CA LEU A 252 -12.35 1.06 4.14
C LEU A 252 -11.59 2.20 3.49
N GLU A 253 -12.15 2.86 2.48
CA GLU A 253 -11.53 4.03 1.84
C GLU A 253 -11.50 5.25 2.77
N LEU A 254 -12.58 5.47 3.54
CA LEU A 254 -12.61 6.51 4.57
C LEU A 254 -11.61 6.22 5.69
N LEU A 255 -11.55 4.96 6.14
CA LEU A 255 -10.59 4.49 7.14
C LEU A 255 -9.15 4.72 6.66
N GLU A 256 -8.84 4.32 5.43
CA GLU A 256 -7.55 4.54 4.77
C GLU A 256 -7.19 6.03 4.71
N SER A 257 -8.12 6.86 4.22
CA SER A 257 -7.92 8.31 4.08
C SER A 257 -7.58 8.95 5.42
N VAL A 258 -8.35 8.64 6.48
CA VAL A 258 -8.13 9.22 7.80
C VAL A 258 -6.78 8.79 8.38
N LEU A 259 -6.48 7.48 8.30
CA LEU A 259 -5.22 6.93 8.82
C LEU A 259 -3.99 7.47 8.07
N SER A 260 -4.10 7.69 6.76
CA SER A 260 -2.99 8.20 5.96
C SER A 260 -2.78 9.71 6.13
N SER A 261 -3.86 10.49 6.25
CA SER A 261 -3.79 11.95 6.23
C SER A 261 -3.60 12.57 7.62
N TYR A 262 -4.00 11.89 8.69
CA TYR A 262 -3.96 12.45 10.05
C TYR A 262 -3.18 11.63 11.10
N PRO A 263 -1.92 11.19 10.85
CA PRO A 263 -1.13 10.40 11.83
C PRO A 263 -0.90 11.08 13.18
N SER A 264 -0.85 12.41 13.20
CA SER A 264 -0.68 13.19 14.42
C SER A 264 -1.83 12.99 15.42
N VAL A 265 -3.05 12.75 14.94
CA VAL A 265 -4.21 12.52 15.81
C VAL A 265 -4.05 11.21 16.59
N PHE A 266 -3.69 10.13 15.91
CA PHE A 266 -3.51 8.82 16.54
C PHE A 266 -2.25 8.71 17.41
N THR A 267 -1.26 9.56 17.20
CA THR A 267 -0.02 9.57 18.00
C THR A 267 -0.11 10.50 19.21
N LYS A 268 -0.84 11.61 19.14
CA LYS A 268 -1.03 12.55 20.26
C LYS A 268 -2.10 12.11 21.25
N HIS A 269 -3.16 11.45 20.77
CA HIS A 269 -4.31 11.06 21.59
C HIS A 269 -4.27 9.55 21.90
N PRO A 270 -4.03 9.12 23.15
CA PRO A 270 -3.93 7.70 23.50
C PRO A 270 -5.23 6.92 23.23
N GLU A 271 -6.38 7.58 23.28
CA GLU A 271 -7.69 7.00 22.97
C GLU A 271 -7.76 6.54 21.51
N PHE A 272 -7.23 7.33 20.58
CA PHE A 272 -7.16 6.97 19.16
C PHE A 272 -6.13 5.86 18.92
N ALA A 273 -4.98 5.88 19.62
CA ALA A 273 -4.02 4.78 19.55
C ALA A 273 -4.64 3.45 20.01
N GLN A 274 -5.43 3.47 21.08
CA GLN A 274 -6.14 2.29 21.57
C GLN A 274 -7.21 1.82 20.59
N LEU A 275 -7.88 2.76 19.90
CA LEU A 275 -8.86 2.45 18.87
C LEU A 275 -8.26 1.67 17.68
N LEU A 276 -7.00 1.94 17.33
CA LEU A 276 -6.26 1.13 16.36
C LEU A 276 -6.12 -0.32 16.82
N LYS A 277 -5.74 -0.53 18.07
CA LYS A 277 -5.51 -1.88 18.65
C LYS A 277 -6.78 -2.67 18.85
N ASP A 278 -7.82 -2.03 19.40
CA ASP A 278 -9.02 -2.72 19.85
C ASP A 278 -10.06 -2.88 18.75
N GLN A 279 -10.08 -1.98 17.75
CA GLN A 279 -11.09 -1.99 16.68
C GLN A 279 -10.48 -2.23 15.32
N VAL A 280 -9.51 -1.42 14.89
CA VAL A 280 -8.98 -1.48 13.51
C VAL A 280 -8.25 -2.79 13.25
N CYS A 281 -7.25 -3.14 14.06
CA CYS A 281 -6.45 -4.34 13.82
C CYS A 281 -7.29 -5.63 13.83
N PRO A 282 -8.17 -5.87 14.83
CA PRO A 282 -9.08 -7.01 14.83
C PRO A 282 -10.04 -7.02 13.64
N LEU A 283 -10.55 -5.85 13.23
CA LEU A 283 -11.42 -5.72 12.06
C LEU A 283 -10.70 -6.17 10.78
N ILE A 284 -9.48 -5.67 10.54
CA ILE A 284 -8.69 -6.04 9.35
C ILE A 284 -8.39 -7.54 9.35
N ILE A 285 -7.94 -8.10 10.49
CA ILE A 285 -7.66 -9.54 10.63
C ILE A 285 -8.93 -10.37 10.34
N LYS A 286 -10.07 -9.97 10.88
CA LYS A 286 -11.37 -10.65 10.67
C LYS A 286 -11.80 -10.61 9.21
N LEU A 287 -11.56 -9.51 8.50
CA LEU A 287 -11.93 -9.35 7.09
C LEU A 287 -11.04 -10.14 6.12
N PHE A 288 -9.80 -10.47 6.51
CA PHE A 288 -8.96 -11.41 5.77
C PHE A 288 -9.24 -12.88 6.10
N ALA A 289 -9.95 -13.19 7.19
CA ALA A 289 -10.26 -14.57 7.55
C ALA A 289 -11.15 -15.24 6.47
N PRO A 290 -10.93 -16.53 6.14
CA PRO A 290 -11.73 -17.25 5.14
C PRO A 290 -13.15 -17.53 5.66
N ASN A 291 -14.03 -16.53 5.67
CA ASN A 291 -15.42 -16.72 6.05
C ASN A 291 -16.19 -17.43 4.92
N HIS A 292 -16.32 -18.74 5.04
CA HIS A 292 -17.04 -19.63 4.10
C HIS A 292 -18.48 -19.19 3.80
N LYS A 293 -19.13 -18.44 4.71
CA LYS A 293 -20.53 -17.99 4.54
C LYS A 293 -20.70 -16.77 3.63
N GLN A 294 -19.62 -16.10 3.21
CA GLN A 294 -19.71 -14.85 2.46
C GLN A 294 -19.55 -15.01 0.93
N MET A 295 -19.31 -16.23 0.42
CA MET A 295 -19.17 -16.48 -1.03
C MET A 295 -20.49 -16.33 -1.79
N GLN A 296 -21.62 -16.37 -1.08
CA GLN A 296 -22.94 -15.96 -1.55
C GLN A 296 -23.44 -14.90 -0.57
N ILE A 297 -23.46 -13.61 -0.92
CA ILE A 297 -24.42 -12.60 -0.43
C ILE A 297 -24.01 -11.20 -0.95
N THR A 298 -24.93 -10.65 -1.74
CA THR A 298 -25.28 -9.26 -2.02
C THR A 298 -24.22 -8.32 -2.61
N SER A 299 -24.45 -7.98 -3.88
CA SER A 299 -23.93 -6.82 -4.60
C SER A 299 -24.15 -5.53 -3.83
N GLN A 300 -23.14 -5.03 -3.11
CA GLN A 300 -23.18 -3.73 -2.44
C GLN A 300 -22.39 -2.67 -3.22
N HIS A 301 -22.75 -2.50 -4.50
CA HIS A 301 -22.32 -1.36 -5.31
C HIS A 301 -23.56 -0.52 -5.67
N PRO A 302 -23.52 0.83 -5.52
CA PRO A 302 -24.63 1.71 -5.91
C PRO A 302 -25.02 1.58 -7.40
N SER A 303 -24.17 0.98 -8.23
CA SER A 303 -24.35 0.89 -9.69
C SER A 303 -24.75 -0.50 -10.19
N SER A 304 -25.19 -1.43 -9.33
CA SER A 304 -25.64 -2.77 -9.78
C SER A 304 -27.15 -2.94 -9.98
N SER A 305 -27.93 -1.85 -9.95
CA SER A 305 -29.38 -1.90 -10.14
C SER A 305 -29.87 -0.87 -11.17
N THR A 306 -29.59 -1.11 -12.44
CA THR A 306 -30.43 -0.59 -13.53
C THR A 306 -30.62 -1.65 -14.61
N HIS A 307 -31.87 -2.08 -14.74
CA HIS A 307 -32.43 -2.78 -15.87
C HIS A 307 -32.11 -2.04 -17.19
N ALA A 308 -31.50 -2.75 -18.14
CA ALA A 308 -31.72 -2.57 -19.58
C ALA A 308 -31.67 -3.99 -20.18
N ALA A 309 -32.84 -4.60 -20.39
CA ALA A 309 -33.62 -4.52 -21.63
C ALA A 309 -33.09 -5.50 -22.68
N LEU A 310 -33.88 -6.56 -22.89
CA LEU A 310 -33.99 -7.43 -24.07
C LEU A 310 -33.04 -7.07 -25.22
N ASP A 311 -31.91 -7.78 -25.32
CA ASP A 311 -31.50 -8.49 -26.53
C ASP A 311 -30.17 -9.23 -26.30
N SER A 312 -30.05 -10.37 -27.01
CA SER A 312 -28.91 -11.26 -27.11
C SER A 312 -28.69 -12.31 -26.01
N ILE A 313 -29.02 -13.54 -26.41
CA ILE A 313 -28.70 -14.81 -25.78
C ILE A 313 -27.17 -14.93 -25.67
N SER A 314 -26.63 -14.64 -24.49
CA SER A 314 -25.35 -15.22 -24.07
C SER A 314 -25.40 -15.45 -22.56
N SER A 315 -25.08 -16.68 -22.18
CA SER A 315 -25.06 -17.22 -20.82
C SER A 315 -24.53 -16.24 -19.77
N GLN A 316 -25.42 -15.73 -18.91
CA GLN A 316 -25.05 -15.08 -17.67
C GLN A 316 -24.47 -16.13 -16.71
N MET A 317 -23.16 -16.35 -16.78
CA MET A 317 -22.41 -16.98 -15.69
C MET A 317 -22.59 -16.12 -14.43
N PRO A 318 -22.90 -16.71 -13.26
CA PRO A 318 -22.95 -15.96 -12.01
C PRO A 318 -21.60 -15.27 -11.76
N CYS A 319 -21.63 -14.03 -11.28
CA CYS A 319 -20.43 -13.26 -10.92
C CYS A 319 -19.43 -14.15 -10.16
N SER A 320 -18.19 -14.24 -10.65
CA SER A 320 -17.16 -15.03 -9.98
C SER A 320 -16.93 -14.47 -8.56
N PRO A 321 -16.74 -15.32 -7.55
CA PRO A 321 -16.47 -14.87 -6.18
C PRO A 321 -15.22 -14.00 -6.06
N GLU A 322 -14.28 -14.12 -7.01
CA GLU A 322 -13.05 -13.32 -7.09
C GLU A 322 -13.33 -11.82 -7.31
N ARG A 323 -14.33 -11.47 -8.14
CA ARG A 323 -14.75 -10.09 -8.44
C ARG A 323 -15.11 -9.30 -7.19
N ILE A 324 -15.71 -9.96 -6.21
CA ILE A 324 -16.14 -9.32 -4.96
C ILE A 324 -14.97 -9.19 -3.99
N TYR A 325 -14.05 -10.16 -4.03
CA TYR A 325 -12.95 -10.28 -3.08
C TYR A 325 -11.78 -9.33 -3.37
N PHE A 326 -11.46 -9.06 -4.64
CA PHE A 326 -10.33 -8.21 -5.02
C PHE A 326 -10.41 -6.77 -4.47
N PRO A 327 -11.50 -6.00 -4.70
CA PRO A 327 -11.56 -4.59 -4.27
C PRO A 327 -11.50 -4.41 -2.76
N ILE A 328 -12.00 -5.39 -2.00
CA ILE A 328 -11.92 -5.43 -0.53
C ILE A 328 -10.50 -5.75 -0.11
N SER A 329 -9.90 -6.84 -0.64
CA SER A 329 -8.54 -7.26 -0.31
C SER A 329 -7.51 -6.17 -0.60
N MET A 330 -7.64 -5.51 -1.75
CA MET A 330 -6.79 -4.40 -2.14
C MET A 330 -6.87 -3.25 -1.13
N ARG A 331 -8.08 -2.82 -0.74
CA ARG A 331 -8.27 -1.75 0.27
C ARG A 331 -7.76 -2.15 1.65
N LEU A 332 -8.00 -3.39 2.08
CA LEU A 332 -7.46 -3.92 3.33
C LEU A 332 -5.93 -3.88 3.33
N LEU A 333 -5.29 -4.28 2.23
CA LEU A 333 -3.84 -4.25 2.10
C LEU A 333 -3.27 -2.83 2.07
N ARG A 334 -3.99 -1.85 1.49
CA ARG A 334 -3.62 -0.42 1.59
C ARG A 334 -3.65 0.07 3.04
N VAL A 335 -4.68 -0.30 3.81
CA VAL A 335 -4.73 -0.02 5.25
C VAL A 335 -3.58 -0.70 5.98
N VAL A 336 -3.27 -1.97 5.69
CA VAL A 336 -2.13 -2.68 6.27
C VAL A 336 -0.80 -1.97 6.01
N VAL A 337 -0.56 -1.49 4.78
CA VAL A 337 0.63 -0.69 4.45
C VAL A 337 0.71 0.54 5.37
N ILE A 338 -0.39 1.27 5.55
CA ILE A 338 -0.43 2.45 6.40
C ILE A 338 -0.15 2.10 7.87
N LEU A 339 -0.79 1.05 8.40
CA LEU A 339 -0.58 0.59 9.78
C LEU A 339 0.89 0.23 10.04
N ILE A 340 1.50 -0.52 9.12
CA ILE A 340 2.89 -0.95 9.24
C ILE A 340 3.87 0.21 9.03
N THR A 341 3.61 1.16 8.14
CA THR A 341 4.59 2.21 7.81
C THR A 341 4.48 3.47 8.67
N LEU A 342 3.28 3.80 9.16
CA LEU A 342 3.05 5.01 9.95
C LEU A 342 2.82 4.73 11.44
N TYR A 343 2.30 3.55 11.80
CA TYR A 343 1.86 3.23 13.16
C TYR A 343 2.59 2.06 13.82
N TYR A 344 3.69 1.58 13.23
CA TYR A 344 4.49 0.46 13.77
C TYR A 344 4.89 0.66 15.23
N ASN A 345 5.29 1.88 15.63
CA ASN A 345 5.68 2.20 17.00
C ASN A 345 4.57 1.95 18.03
N LEU A 346 3.30 2.03 17.61
CA LEU A 346 2.15 1.78 18.47
C LEU A 346 1.71 0.31 18.43
N LEU A 347 1.95 -0.38 17.30
CA LEU A 347 1.33 -1.64 16.92
C LEU A 347 2.34 -2.79 16.81
N VAL A 348 3.12 -3.04 17.86
CA VAL A 348 4.20 -4.05 17.85
C VAL A 348 3.67 -5.45 17.54
N THR A 349 2.69 -5.93 18.29
CA THR A 349 2.15 -7.29 18.09
C THR A 349 1.34 -7.42 16.80
N GLU A 350 0.65 -6.35 16.41
CA GLU A 350 -0.26 -6.35 15.28
C GLU A 350 0.50 -6.25 13.96
N CYS A 351 1.60 -5.49 13.92
CA CYS A 351 2.51 -5.47 12.77
C CYS A 351 3.11 -6.85 12.52
N GLU A 352 3.55 -7.57 13.56
CA GLU A 352 4.03 -8.95 13.43
C GLU A 352 2.99 -9.86 12.76
N ILE A 353 1.72 -9.77 13.19
CA ILE A 353 0.60 -10.53 12.59
C ILE A 353 0.41 -10.16 11.11
N PHE A 354 0.43 -8.86 10.78
CA PHE A 354 0.26 -8.41 9.41
C PHE A 354 1.43 -8.83 8.50
N LEU A 355 2.66 -8.78 8.99
CA LEU A 355 3.83 -9.26 8.25
C LEU A 355 3.73 -10.76 7.97
N ALA A 356 3.34 -11.56 8.98
CA ALA A 356 3.11 -13.00 8.81
C ALA A 356 1.99 -13.28 7.80
N LEU A 357 0.91 -12.50 7.82
CA LEU A 357 -0.17 -12.59 6.84
C LEU A 357 0.31 -12.30 5.41
N LEU A 358 1.15 -11.28 5.23
CA LEU A 358 1.72 -10.94 3.91
C LEU A 358 2.61 -12.05 3.37
N VAL A 359 3.45 -12.66 4.22
CA VAL A 359 4.26 -13.82 3.82
C VAL A 359 3.37 -15.01 3.43
N LYS A 360 2.30 -15.26 4.17
CA LYS A 360 1.32 -16.30 3.83
C LYS A 360 0.63 -16.06 2.49
N PHE A 361 0.48 -14.81 2.06
CA PHE A 361 -0.04 -14.51 0.72
C PHE A 361 0.91 -14.89 -0.42
N LEU A 362 2.20 -15.18 -0.15
CA LEU A 362 3.16 -15.64 -1.15
C LEU A 362 3.13 -17.15 -1.38
N GLU A 363 2.35 -17.90 -0.60
CA GLU A 363 2.26 -19.36 -0.71
C GLU A 363 1.69 -19.82 -2.07
N SER A 364 2.05 -21.04 -2.47
CA SER A 364 1.70 -21.58 -3.79
C SER A 364 0.20 -21.88 -3.99
N ASP A 365 -0.56 -21.96 -2.90
CA ASP A 365 -2.01 -22.19 -2.91
C ASP A 365 -2.83 -20.91 -3.22
N LYS A 366 -2.19 -19.74 -3.20
CA LYS A 366 -2.84 -18.46 -3.47
C LYS A 366 -3.03 -18.20 -4.97
N LEU A 367 -3.88 -17.23 -5.31
CA LEU A 367 -4.04 -16.76 -6.67
C LEU A 367 -2.85 -15.89 -7.11
N GLY A 368 -2.59 -15.82 -8.42
CA GLY A 368 -1.47 -15.03 -8.96
C GLY A 368 -1.51 -13.56 -8.57
N TRP A 369 -2.70 -12.94 -8.64
CA TRP A 369 -2.89 -11.55 -8.21
C TRP A 369 -2.72 -11.35 -6.71
N GLN A 370 -3.08 -12.34 -5.88
CA GLN A 370 -2.90 -12.29 -4.42
C GLN A 370 -1.42 -12.28 -4.05
N ARG A 371 -0.62 -13.13 -4.71
CA ARG A 371 0.84 -13.10 -4.55
C ARG A 371 1.39 -11.76 -5.02
N ALA A 372 1.01 -11.29 -6.20
CA ALA A 372 1.52 -10.04 -6.76
C ALA A 372 1.21 -8.82 -5.86
N ILE A 373 -0.02 -8.68 -5.37
CA ILE A 373 -0.38 -7.55 -4.49
C ILE A 373 0.35 -7.63 -3.14
N ALA A 374 0.59 -8.83 -2.61
CA ALA A 374 1.39 -9.01 -1.41
C ALA A 374 2.85 -8.58 -1.64
N VAL A 375 3.44 -8.88 -2.80
CA VAL A 375 4.78 -8.38 -3.14
C VAL A 375 4.77 -6.86 -3.32
N GLU A 376 3.72 -6.24 -3.87
CA GLU A 376 3.63 -4.77 -3.95
C GLU A 376 3.66 -4.12 -2.56
N VAL A 377 2.93 -4.72 -1.60
CA VAL A 377 2.93 -4.29 -0.21
C VAL A 377 4.31 -4.50 0.43
N LEU A 378 4.90 -5.68 0.27
CA LEU A 378 6.23 -5.97 0.81
C LEU A 378 7.29 -5.04 0.23
N HIS A 379 7.20 -4.68 -1.06
CA HIS A 379 8.13 -3.74 -1.69
C HIS A 379 8.06 -2.34 -1.04
N LYS A 380 6.86 -1.87 -0.67
CA LYS A 380 6.68 -0.62 0.08
C LYS A 380 7.27 -0.67 1.49
N ILE A 381 7.39 -1.87 2.08
CA ILE A 381 7.91 -2.09 3.44
C ILE A 381 9.44 -2.24 3.42
N VAL A 382 9.98 -3.17 2.62
CA VAL A 382 11.41 -3.53 2.63
C VAL A 382 12.32 -2.46 2.04
N VAL A 383 11.76 -1.40 1.45
CA VAL A 383 12.51 -0.25 0.93
C VAL A 383 12.82 0.79 2.03
N LEU A 384 12.26 0.65 3.24
CA LEU A 384 12.39 1.62 4.33
C LEU A 384 13.44 1.17 5.37
N PRO A 385 14.66 1.76 5.39
CA PRO A 385 15.74 1.27 6.25
C PRO A 385 15.42 1.34 7.75
N GLU A 386 14.84 2.46 8.22
CA GLU A 386 14.48 2.62 9.64
C GLU A 386 13.39 1.65 10.09
N LEU A 387 12.51 1.23 9.18
CA LEU A 387 11.49 0.24 9.48
C LEU A 387 12.11 -1.16 9.61
N LEU A 388 13.07 -1.50 8.76
CA LEU A 388 13.84 -2.75 8.90
C LEU A 388 14.65 -2.79 10.21
N ILE A 389 15.28 -1.67 10.59
CA ILE A 389 15.96 -1.55 11.89
C ILE A 389 14.96 -1.83 13.01
N TRP A 390 13.81 -1.18 12.97
CA TRP A 390 12.80 -1.32 14.02
C TRP A 390 12.23 -2.74 14.11
N PHE A 391 11.99 -3.41 12.97
CA PHE A 391 11.59 -4.83 12.96
C PHE A 391 12.67 -5.72 13.56
N CYS A 392 13.94 -5.47 13.24
CA CYS A 392 15.04 -6.25 13.81
C CYS A 392 15.07 -6.10 15.34
N GLU A 393 14.97 -4.87 15.85
CA GLU A 393 14.97 -4.59 17.30
C GLU A 393 13.79 -5.20 18.05
N ASN A 394 12.62 -5.29 17.41
CA ASN A 394 11.40 -5.77 18.06
C ASN A 394 11.11 -7.25 17.84
N TYR A 395 11.63 -7.86 16.76
CA TYR A 395 11.34 -9.24 16.36
C TYR A 395 12.63 -10.06 16.23
N ASP A 396 13.37 -9.94 15.11
CA ASP A 396 14.45 -10.86 14.76
C ASP A 396 15.60 -10.89 15.80
N ALA A 397 15.93 -9.77 16.45
CA ALA A 397 16.94 -9.70 17.50
C ALA A 397 16.44 -10.12 18.89
N ARG A 398 15.13 -10.36 19.06
CA ARG A 398 14.59 -10.85 20.33
C ARG A 398 14.64 -12.37 20.39
N PRO A 399 15.29 -12.95 21.41
CA PRO A 399 15.39 -14.39 21.54
C PRO A 399 14.00 -15.03 21.71
N GLY A 400 13.67 -16.00 20.86
CA GLY A 400 12.39 -16.72 20.88
C GLY A 400 11.22 -16.00 20.20
N ALA A 401 11.40 -14.75 19.76
CA ALA A 401 10.41 -14.07 18.92
C ALA A 401 10.44 -14.60 17.48
N THR A 402 9.41 -14.31 16.70
CA THR A 402 9.41 -14.65 15.28
C THR A 402 10.46 -13.82 14.55
N LYS A 403 11.15 -14.45 13.59
CA LYS A 403 12.11 -13.76 12.73
C LYS A 403 11.37 -13.17 11.52
N ALA A 404 10.70 -12.05 11.75
CA ALA A 404 9.80 -11.43 10.78
C ALA A 404 10.52 -11.04 9.48
N ILE A 405 11.71 -10.43 9.58
CA ILE A 405 12.51 -10.06 8.41
C ILE A 405 12.95 -11.31 7.66
N ASN A 406 13.46 -12.31 8.38
CA ASN A 406 13.86 -13.58 7.78
C ASN A 406 12.69 -14.25 7.02
N SER A 407 11.50 -14.24 7.61
CA SER A 407 10.29 -14.79 7.01
C SER A 407 9.89 -14.05 5.73
N ILE A 408 10.02 -12.72 5.69
CA ILE A 408 9.73 -11.91 4.49
C ILE A 408 10.68 -12.29 3.36
N VAL A 409 11.99 -12.25 3.63
CA VAL A 409 13.00 -12.52 2.59
C VAL A 409 12.93 -13.99 2.13
N SER A 410 12.67 -14.92 3.06
CA SER A 410 12.44 -16.33 2.73
C SER A 410 11.21 -16.52 1.84
N GLY A 411 10.10 -15.84 2.14
CA GLY A 411 8.90 -15.85 1.32
C GLY A 411 9.15 -15.31 -0.08
N LEU A 412 9.88 -14.20 -0.22
CA LEU A 412 10.27 -13.65 -1.52
C LEU A 412 11.16 -14.63 -2.30
N ALA A 413 12.18 -15.20 -1.67
CA ALA A 413 13.06 -16.18 -2.31
C ALA A 413 12.30 -17.43 -2.79
N THR A 414 11.38 -17.93 -1.96
CA THR A 414 10.49 -19.05 -2.31
C THR A 414 9.58 -18.70 -3.49
N HIS A 415 9.06 -17.47 -3.53
CA HIS A 415 8.24 -17.00 -4.65
C HIS A 415 9.02 -16.93 -5.97
N VAL A 416 10.31 -16.55 -5.94
CA VAL A 416 11.20 -16.62 -7.13
C VAL A 416 11.34 -18.08 -7.60
N GLN A 417 11.59 -19.01 -6.68
CA GLN A 417 11.71 -20.44 -7.00
C GLN A 417 10.42 -21.00 -7.63
N LEU A 418 9.26 -20.68 -7.04
CA LEU A 418 7.96 -21.11 -7.55
C LEU A 418 7.69 -20.57 -8.96
N SER A 419 8.07 -19.32 -9.22
CA SER A 419 7.86 -18.68 -10.53
C SER A 419 8.64 -19.37 -11.65
N PHE A 420 9.83 -19.93 -11.35
CA PHE A 420 10.64 -20.66 -12.33
C PHE A 420 10.29 -22.16 -12.43
N LEU A 421 9.86 -22.79 -11.33
CA LEU A 421 9.54 -24.24 -11.31
C LEU A 421 8.11 -24.57 -11.77
N ARG A 422 7.17 -23.65 -11.56
CA ARG A 422 5.79 -23.74 -12.04
C ARG A 422 5.45 -22.44 -12.77
N PRO A 423 5.91 -22.25 -14.03
CA PRO A 423 5.37 -21.18 -14.84
C PRO A 423 3.85 -21.34 -14.85
N SER A 424 3.11 -20.26 -14.59
CA SER A 424 1.66 -20.26 -14.57
C SER A 424 1.12 -20.72 -15.93
N VAL A 425 0.86 -22.04 -16.07
CA VAL A 425 0.26 -22.63 -17.28
C VAL A 425 -1.17 -22.14 -17.51
N SER A 426 -1.76 -21.40 -16.56
CA SER A 426 -3.16 -21.00 -16.57
C SER A 426 -3.50 -19.71 -17.32
N GLU A 427 -2.57 -19.03 -18.01
CA GLU A 427 -2.93 -17.86 -18.85
C GLU A 427 -2.88 -18.10 -20.37
N ASN A 428 -2.55 -19.31 -20.85
CA ASN A 428 -2.39 -19.57 -22.29
C ASN A 428 -3.32 -20.65 -22.91
N ILE A 429 -4.42 -21.08 -22.27
CA ILE A 429 -5.36 -22.06 -22.90
C ILE A 429 -6.56 -21.38 -23.59
N ALA A 430 -6.52 -20.08 -23.88
CA ALA A 430 -7.57 -19.45 -24.69
C ALA A 430 -7.03 -18.35 -25.59
N LYS A 431 -6.38 -18.75 -26.69
CA LYS A 431 -6.50 -18.13 -28.02
C LYS A 431 -5.75 -18.97 -29.05
N ASP A 432 -6.56 -19.61 -29.87
CA ASP A 432 -6.33 -20.01 -31.25
C ASP A 432 -5.18 -20.99 -31.55
N GLU A 433 -5.60 -22.23 -31.80
CA GLU A 433 -4.90 -23.21 -32.63
C GLU A 433 -4.69 -22.63 -34.04
N GLU A 434 -3.67 -21.80 -34.23
CA GLU A 434 -3.08 -21.54 -35.55
C GLU A 434 -1.69 -20.90 -35.34
N GLN A 435 -0.65 -21.59 -35.84
CA GLN A 435 0.77 -21.18 -35.85
C GLN A 435 1.57 -21.34 -34.54
N PHE A 436 1.90 -22.59 -34.21
CA PHE A 436 3.08 -22.90 -33.39
C PHE A 436 4.36 -22.74 -34.24
N GLU A 437 4.85 -21.51 -34.40
CA GLU A 437 6.30 -21.30 -34.51
C GLU A 437 6.81 -20.90 -33.11
N PRO A 438 7.92 -21.49 -32.62
CA PRO A 438 8.51 -21.07 -31.37
C PRO A 438 9.04 -19.67 -31.61
N ASN A 439 8.28 -18.66 -31.20
CA ASN A 439 8.65 -17.26 -31.36
C ASN A 439 9.80 -16.95 -30.39
N ILE A 440 11.00 -17.44 -30.73
CA ILE A 440 12.28 -17.08 -30.12
C ILE A 440 12.64 -15.70 -30.69
N GLN A 441 11.85 -14.69 -30.35
CA GLN A 441 12.30 -13.30 -30.37
C GLN A 441 12.84 -12.95 -28.98
N SER A 442 13.75 -13.77 -28.47
CA SER A 442 14.51 -13.53 -27.22
C SER A 442 15.58 -12.44 -27.37
N GLY A 443 15.58 -11.68 -28.47
CA GLY A 443 16.68 -10.80 -28.85
C GLY A 443 16.57 -9.32 -28.45
N SER A 444 15.40 -8.80 -28.05
CA SER A 444 15.23 -7.34 -27.87
C SER A 444 14.63 -6.88 -26.55
N GLN A 445 14.02 -7.76 -25.75
CA GLN A 445 13.39 -7.38 -24.49
C GLN A 445 14.14 -8.02 -23.31
N PRO A 446 14.41 -7.27 -22.22
CA PRO A 446 15.03 -7.85 -21.05
C PRO A 446 14.10 -8.86 -20.39
N GLY A 447 14.68 -9.87 -19.76
CA GLY A 447 13.91 -10.93 -19.10
C GLY A 447 14.80 -12.02 -18.54
N PHE A 448 14.13 -13.10 -18.13
CA PHE A 448 14.73 -14.23 -17.43
C PHE A 448 14.44 -15.52 -18.19
N GLN A 449 15.48 -16.31 -18.43
CA GLN A 449 15.37 -17.65 -19.01
C GLN A 449 15.97 -18.69 -18.06
N TYR A 450 15.14 -19.59 -17.57
CA TYR A 450 15.57 -20.64 -16.65
C TYR A 450 14.93 -21.98 -17.04
N ARG A 451 15.76 -23.01 -17.27
CA ARG A 451 15.33 -24.37 -17.64
C ARG A 451 14.30 -24.40 -18.79
N GLY A 452 14.51 -23.58 -19.83
CA GLY A 452 13.62 -23.49 -21.00
C GLY A 452 12.40 -22.58 -20.83
N VAL A 453 12.13 -22.07 -19.62
CA VAL A 453 11.05 -21.11 -19.35
C VAL A 453 11.56 -19.69 -19.57
N TRP A 454 10.88 -18.93 -20.43
CA TRP A 454 11.14 -17.50 -20.64
C TRP A 454 10.09 -16.65 -19.93
N ILE A 455 10.53 -15.66 -19.16
CA ILE A 455 9.69 -14.71 -18.46
C ILE A 455 10.19 -13.28 -18.76
N PRO A 456 9.39 -12.43 -19.42
CA PRO A 456 9.82 -11.07 -19.74
C PRO A 456 9.92 -10.19 -18.48
N LEU A 457 10.87 -9.25 -18.48
CA LEU A 457 11.01 -8.26 -17.41
C LEU A 457 10.12 -7.05 -17.68
N CYS A 458 9.12 -6.83 -16.84
CA CYS A 458 8.36 -5.59 -16.82
C CYS A 458 9.22 -4.44 -16.26
N GLN A 459 9.55 -3.46 -17.09
CA GLN A 459 10.36 -2.30 -16.69
C GLN A 459 9.57 -1.25 -15.87
N ASN A 460 10.29 -0.33 -15.21
CA ASN A 460 9.75 0.83 -14.50
C ASN A 460 8.86 0.53 -13.28
N ILE A 461 9.02 -0.64 -12.67
CA ILE A 461 8.36 -0.97 -11.39
C ILE A 461 9.12 -0.28 -10.25
N THR A 462 8.39 0.43 -9.39
CA THR A 462 8.97 1.13 -8.23
C THR A 462 8.10 0.88 -7.00
N SER A 463 8.65 1.05 -5.79
CA SER A 463 7.86 0.91 -4.55
C SER A 463 6.75 1.96 -4.44
N LYS A 464 6.89 3.12 -5.11
CA LYS A 464 5.92 4.21 -5.07
C LYS A 464 4.72 3.98 -5.99
N LYS A 465 4.89 3.27 -7.10
CA LYS A 465 3.85 3.05 -8.11
C LYS A 465 3.47 1.57 -8.18
N SER A 466 2.22 1.26 -7.89
CA SER A 466 1.71 -0.11 -7.81
C SER A 466 0.66 -0.34 -8.90
N LEU A 467 0.62 -1.55 -9.48
CA LEU A 467 -0.39 -1.88 -10.49
C LEU A 467 -1.73 -2.23 -9.82
N LEU A 468 -1.69 -3.06 -8.78
CA LEU A 468 -2.88 -3.59 -8.11
C LEU A 468 -3.36 -2.69 -6.99
N LEU A 469 -2.47 -2.22 -6.11
CA LEU A 469 -2.84 -1.32 -5.01
C LEU A 469 -3.45 0.00 -5.52
N ASP A 470 -3.00 0.52 -6.66
CA ASP A 470 -3.51 1.80 -7.21
C ASP A 470 -4.74 1.63 -8.10
N SER A 471 -5.19 0.39 -8.34
CA SER A 471 -6.37 0.08 -9.16
C SER A 471 -7.69 0.26 -8.40
N LEU A 472 -7.91 1.44 -7.81
CA LEU A 472 -9.03 1.75 -6.91
C LEU A 472 -10.42 1.63 -7.57
N GLU A 473 -10.49 1.97 -8.86
CA GLU A 473 -11.71 1.97 -9.68
C GLU A 473 -12.04 0.59 -10.27
N LYS A 474 -11.10 -0.37 -10.24
CA LYS A 474 -11.27 -1.66 -10.89
C LYS A 474 -11.92 -2.67 -9.95
N HIS A 475 -12.95 -3.35 -10.45
CA HIS A 475 -13.70 -4.35 -9.68
C HIS A 475 -13.12 -5.77 -9.80
N ASP A 476 -12.37 -6.06 -10.86
CA ASP A 476 -11.74 -7.36 -11.08
C ASP A 476 -10.22 -7.23 -11.05
N ALA A 477 -9.55 -8.26 -10.52
CA ALA A 477 -8.14 -8.47 -10.76
C ALA A 477 -7.98 -8.89 -12.24
N PHE A 478 -7.57 -7.95 -13.10
CA PHE A 478 -7.20 -8.26 -14.48
C PHE A 478 -6.11 -9.33 -14.54
N ASN A 479 -6.00 -10.00 -15.69
CA ASN A 479 -4.81 -10.78 -16.05
C ASN A 479 -3.58 -9.89 -15.86
N LEU A 480 -2.63 -10.37 -15.06
CA LEU A 480 -1.40 -9.63 -14.82
C LEU A 480 -0.60 -9.58 -16.12
N PRO A 481 0.17 -8.51 -16.37
CA PRO A 481 1.14 -8.55 -17.46
C PRO A 481 2.05 -9.76 -17.26
N ASN A 482 2.32 -10.49 -18.34
CA ASN A 482 3.20 -11.65 -18.27
C ASN A 482 4.55 -11.25 -17.65
N GLY A 483 5.01 -12.01 -16.67
CA GLY A 483 6.24 -11.71 -15.92
C GLY A 483 6.15 -10.60 -14.87
N TYR A 484 5.00 -9.94 -14.69
CA TYR A 484 4.85 -8.85 -13.72
C TYR A 484 5.22 -9.26 -12.30
N SER A 485 4.68 -10.37 -11.81
CA SER A 485 4.92 -10.83 -10.43
C SER A 485 6.39 -11.14 -10.15
N LEU A 486 7.07 -11.80 -11.11
CA LEU A 486 8.50 -12.10 -10.99
C LEU A 486 9.35 -10.83 -11.09
N SER A 487 9.02 -9.93 -12.03
CA SER A 487 9.69 -8.64 -12.20
C SER A 487 9.57 -7.79 -10.93
N LEU A 488 8.38 -7.70 -10.35
CA LEU A 488 8.12 -7.01 -9.09
C LEU A 488 8.96 -7.60 -7.95
N THR A 489 9.08 -8.92 -7.88
CA THR A 489 9.91 -9.61 -6.88
C THR A 489 11.40 -9.31 -7.09
N TYR A 490 11.86 -9.26 -8.34
CA TYR A 490 13.22 -8.84 -8.68
C TYR A 490 13.52 -7.43 -8.16
N TYR A 491 12.68 -6.43 -8.48
CA TYR A 491 12.88 -5.06 -7.98
C TYR A 491 12.77 -4.98 -6.45
N CYS A 492 11.89 -5.77 -5.83
CA CYS A 492 11.74 -5.86 -4.39
C CYS A 492 13.04 -6.38 -3.73
N ILE A 493 13.64 -7.46 -4.25
CA ILE A 493 14.92 -8.01 -3.78
C ILE A 493 16.05 -7.00 -3.94
N CYS A 494 16.18 -6.35 -5.09
CA CYS A 494 17.20 -5.33 -5.31
C CYS A 494 17.06 -4.15 -4.33
N SER A 495 15.82 -3.67 -4.13
CA SER A 495 15.52 -2.58 -3.19
C SER A 495 15.80 -2.98 -1.75
N CYS A 496 15.50 -4.24 -1.39
CA CYS A 496 15.77 -4.80 -0.07
C CYS A 496 17.27 -4.84 0.23
N CYS A 497 18.11 -5.27 -0.72
CA CYS A 497 19.57 -5.25 -0.56
C CYS A 497 20.10 -3.85 -0.27
N GLN A 498 19.60 -2.86 -1.02
CA GLN A 498 19.98 -1.45 -0.81
C GLN A 498 19.50 -0.93 0.55
N SER A 499 18.26 -1.25 0.94
CA SER A 499 17.70 -0.82 2.22
C SER A 499 18.41 -1.46 3.42
N VAL A 500 18.80 -2.73 3.31
CA VAL A 500 19.61 -3.43 4.33
C VAL A 500 20.99 -2.79 4.47
N PHE A 501 21.62 -2.40 3.36
CA PHE A 501 22.88 -1.66 3.40
C PHE A 501 22.73 -0.31 4.11
N GLU A 502 21.75 0.50 3.72
CA GLU A 502 21.48 1.80 4.36
C GLU A 502 21.13 1.65 5.85
N ALA A 503 20.38 0.61 6.21
CA ALA A 503 20.02 0.31 7.59
C ALA A 503 21.25 -0.03 8.44
N ILE A 504 22.16 -0.87 7.93
CA ILE A 504 23.37 -1.26 8.64
C ILE A 504 24.34 -0.08 8.74
N GLU A 505 24.49 0.75 7.70
CA GLU A 505 25.31 1.97 7.77
C GLU A 505 24.74 2.98 8.78
N SER A 506 23.41 3.14 8.82
CA SER A 506 22.71 3.94 9.82
C SER A 506 23.00 3.42 11.24
N LEU A 507 22.90 2.11 11.47
CA LEU A 507 23.23 1.48 12.76
C LEU A 507 24.70 1.64 13.15
N HIS A 508 25.62 1.51 12.20
CA HIS A 508 27.05 1.72 12.42
C HIS A 508 27.34 3.16 12.85
N SER A 509 26.69 4.14 12.23
CA SER A 509 26.80 5.56 12.61
C SER A 509 26.31 5.83 14.05
N ARG A 510 25.35 5.04 14.54
CA ARG A 510 24.78 5.16 15.90
C ARG A 510 25.65 4.55 17.00
N LYS A 511 26.70 3.78 16.66
CA LYS A 511 27.67 3.08 17.55
C LYS A 511 27.12 2.08 18.58
N GLU A 512 25.90 2.27 19.08
CA GLU A 512 25.36 1.53 20.23
C GLU A 512 24.54 0.28 19.84
N LYS A 513 24.46 -0.09 18.56
CA LYS A 513 23.56 -1.15 18.06
C LYS A 513 24.21 -2.12 17.07
N GLU A 514 25.46 -2.50 17.31
CA GLU A 514 26.18 -3.45 16.44
C GLU A 514 25.52 -4.84 16.40
N ASP A 515 24.97 -5.32 17.51
CA ASP A 515 24.28 -6.62 17.57
C ASP A 515 23.02 -6.64 16.68
N VAL A 516 22.29 -5.52 16.62
CA VAL A 516 21.13 -5.36 15.74
C VAL A 516 21.57 -5.37 14.27
N ALA A 517 22.71 -4.74 13.95
CA ALA A 517 23.26 -4.75 12.60
C ALA A 517 23.66 -6.16 12.17
N ARG A 518 24.28 -6.93 13.09
CA ARG A 518 24.66 -8.32 12.86
C ARG A 518 23.44 -9.22 12.68
N GLU A 519 22.39 -9.07 13.50
CA GLU A 519 21.17 -9.86 13.36
C GLU A 519 20.37 -9.48 12.10
N LEU A 520 20.33 -8.21 11.72
CA LEU A 520 19.67 -7.76 10.49
C LEU A 520 20.33 -8.39 9.26
N TYR A 521 21.67 -8.42 9.24
CA TYR A 521 22.42 -9.13 8.20
C TYR A 521 22.14 -10.64 8.25
N GLN A 522 22.25 -11.27 9.42
CA GLN A 522 22.00 -12.71 9.64
C GLN A 522 20.60 -13.13 9.16
N SER A 523 19.59 -12.28 9.36
CA SER A 523 18.21 -12.54 8.99
C SER A 523 17.95 -12.45 7.49
N THR A 524 18.80 -11.76 6.73
CA THR A 524 18.57 -11.45 5.32
C THR A 524 19.50 -12.20 4.35
N TYR A 525 20.79 -12.33 4.67
CA TYR A 525 21.82 -12.70 3.69
C TYR A 525 21.56 -14.02 2.96
N THR A 526 21.17 -15.07 3.68
CA THR A 526 21.01 -16.41 3.08
C THR A 526 19.94 -16.40 2.01
N ASN A 527 18.76 -15.87 2.32
CA ASN A 527 17.62 -15.85 1.41
C ASN A 527 17.83 -14.85 0.26
N LEU A 528 18.50 -13.72 0.51
CA LEU A 528 18.89 -12.78 -0.54
C LEU A 528 19.87 -13.43 -1.52
N PHE A 529 20.91 -14.12 -1.06
CA PHE A 529 21.83 -14.82 -1.95
C PHE A 529 21.14 -15.90 -2.78
N VAL A 530 20.23 -16.68 -2.18
CA VAL A 530 19.43 -17.66 -2.93
C VAL A 530 18.62 -17.00 -4.05
N ALA A 531 17.91 -15.91 -3.76
CA ALA A 531 17.11 -15.20 -4.75
C ALA A 531 17.98 -14.55 -5.84
N ILE A 532 19.05 -13.84 -5.46
CA ILE A 532 19.96 -13.17 -6.39
C ILE A 532 20.66 -14.19 -7.28
N SER A 533 21.18 -15.30 -6.74
CA SER A 533 21.80 -16.36 -7.53
C SER A 533 20.84 -16.96 -8.55
N LEU A 534 19.57 -17.19 -8.18
CA LEU A 534 18.58 -17.72 -9.10
C LEU A 534 18.22 -16.72 -10.22
N PHE A 535 18.07 -15.44 -9.88
CA PHE A 535 17.90 -14.38 -10.89
C PHE A 535 19.14 -14.23 -11.79
N LEU A 536 20.34 -14.37 -11.23
CA LEU A 536 21.60 -14.27 -11.96
C LEU A 536 21.78 -15.46 -12.91
N ASP A 537 21.41 -16.67 -12.49
CA ASP A 537 21.40 -17.84 -13.36
C ASP A 537 20.43 -17.62 -14.54
N ALA A 538 19.26 -17.03 -14.26
CA ALA A 538 18.22 -16.78 -15.25
C ALA A 538 18.42 -15.51 -16.09
N SER A 539 19.29 -14.57 -15.70
CA SER A 539 19.45 -13.29 -16.41
C SER A 539 20.10 -13.49 -17.79
N ILE A 540 19.51 -12.85 -18.80
CA ILE A 540 20.07 -12.74 -20.15
C ILE A 540 20.64 -11.34 -20.39
N ASP A 541 19.91 -10.33 -19.91
CA ASP A 541 20.23 -8.93 -20.13
C ASP A 541 21.44 -8.48 -19.28
N GLU A 542 22.34 -7.72 -19.89
CA GLU A 542 23.57 -7.24 -19.24
C GLU A 542 23.27 -6.27 -18.10
N SER A 543 22.27 -5.39 -18.25
CA SER A 543 21.89 -4.41 -17.22
C SER A 543 21.26 -5.08 -16.00
N VAL A 544 20.44 -6.12 -16.22
CA VAL A 544 19.88 -6.95 -15.13
C VAL A 544 20.99 -7.69 -14.41
N THR A 545 21.92 -8.28 -15.16
CA THR A 545 23.08 -8.99 -14.61
C THR A 545 23.95 -8.05 -13.78
N GLU A 546 24.26 -6.86 -14.28
CA GLU A 546 25.03 -5.85 -13.57
C GLU A 546 24.34 -5.42 -12.27
N GLN A 547 23.02 -5.20 -12.30
CA GLN A 547 22.26 -4.82 -11.10
C GLN A 547 22.24 -5.93 -10.05
N LEU A 548 22.11 -7.20 -10.45
CA LEU A 548 22.19 -8.35 -9.55
C LEU A 548 23.58 -8.48 -8.92
N LEU A 549 24.63 -8.25 -9.71
CA LEU A 549 26.01 -8.26 -9.23
C LEU A 549 26.27 -7.11 -8.25
N LYS A 550 25.70 -5.92 -8.48
CA LYS A 550 25.74 -4.82 -7.49
C LYS A 550 25.10 -5.24 -6.17
N CYS A 551 23.91 -5.86 -6.20
CA CYS A 551 23.27 -6.40 -4.99
C CYS A 551 24.15 -7.44 -4.30
N PHE A 552 24.81 -8.33 -5.07
CA PHE A 552 25.73 -9.32 -4.56
C PHE A 552 26.90 -8.68 -3.80
N VAL A 553 27.59 -7.72 -4.45
CA VAL A 553 28.74 -7.00 -3.88
C VAL A 553 28.35 -6.23 -2.63
N THR A 554 27.20 -5.56 -2.63
CA THR A 554 26.68 -4.84 -1.47
C THR A 554 26.52 -5.77 -0.26
N MET A 555 25.91 -6.95 -0.45
CA MET A 555 25.75 -7.92 0.63
C MET A 555 27.08 -8.58 1.06
N THR A 556 28.02 -8.80 0.13
CA THR A 556 29.37 -9.27 0.45
C THR A 556 30.13 -8.24 1.30
N LEU A 557 30.08 -6.96 0.92
CA LEU A 557 30.75 -5.87 1.64
C LEU A 557 30.25 -5.77 3.09
N LEU A 558 28.93 -5.87 3.30
CA LEU A 558 28.35 -5.89 4.66
C LEU A 558 28.86 -7.07 5.48
N SER A 559 29.00 -8.24 4.87
CA SER A 559 29.52 -9.43 5.54
C SER A 559 30.94 -9.23 6.08
N CYS A 560 31.81 -8.58 5.30
CA CYS A 560 33.18 -8.28 5.67
C CYS A 560 33.21 -7.20 6.76
N ARG A 561 32.47 -6.10 6.60
CA ARG A 561 32.39 -5.01 7.58
C ARG A 561 31.88 -5.45 8.95
N LEU A 562 30.93 -6.38 9.00
CA LEU A 562 30.37 -6.93 10.24
C LEU A 562 31.20 -8.08 10.83
N GLY A 563 32.28 -8.52 10.17
CA GLY A 563 33.04 -9.71 10.57
C GLY A 563 32.21 -11.00 10.52
N HIS A 564 31.19 -11.06 9.67
CA HIS A 564 30.22 -12.15 9.62
C HIS A 564 30.71 -13.31 8.74
N THR A 565 31.51 -14.20 9.33
CA THR A 565 32.23 -15.29 8.62
C THR A 565 31.31 -16.18 7.78
N ALA A 566 30.21 -16.69 8.34
CA ALA A 566 29.28 -17.56 7.60
C ALA A 566 28.64 -16.87 6.38
N GLY A 567 28.44 -15.56 6.47
CA GLY A 567 27.86 -14.75 5.39
C GLY A 567 28.87 -14.45 4.30
N ARG A 568 30.10 -14.12 4.71
CA ARG A 568 31.25 -13.96 3.83
C ARG A 568 31.51 -15.24 3.04
N ASP A 569 31.58 -16.37 3.73
CA ASP A 569 31.86 -17.67 3.11
C ASP A 569 30.75 -18.06 2.12
N ALA A 570 29.48 -17.84 2.49
CA ALA A 570 28.34 -18.01 1.61
C ALA A 570 28.43 -17.11 0.36
N ALA A 571 28.79 -15.85 0.53
CA ALA A 571 28.88 -14.88 -0.55
C ALA A 571 29.98 -15.25 -1.56
N TYR A 572 31.19 -15.52 -1.09
CA TYR A 572 32.30 -15.92 -1.95
C TYR A 572 32.08 -17.27 -2.60
N PHE A 573 31.44 -18.23 -1.92
CA PHE A 573 31.07 -19.50 -2.53
C PHE A 573 30.09 -19.30 -3.70
N ALA A 574 29.06 -18.48 -3.53
CA ALA A 574 28.11 -18.21 -4.58
C ALA A 574 28.72 -17.41 -5.75
N LEU A 575 29.61 -16.44 -5.49
CA LEU A 575 30.37 -15.75 -6.53
C LEU A 575 31.29 -16.71 -7.29
N CYS A 576 32.02 -17.58 -6.59
CA CYS A 576 32.89 -18.59 -7.21
C CYS A 576 32.08 -19.57 -8.07
N LYS A 577 30.92 -20.02 -7.57
CA LYS A 577 29.99 -20.88 -8.31
C LYS A 577 29.51 -20.21 -9.60
N ALA A 578 29.13 -18.93 -9.53
CA ALA A 578 28.63 -18.17 -10.68
C ALA A 578 29.73 -17.72 -11.67
N ALA A 579 30.98 -17.57 -11.20
CA ALA A 579 32.14 -17.27 -12.03
C ALA A 579 32.62 -18.49 -12.84
N LEU A 580 32.21 -19.70 -12.47
CA LEU A 580 32.58 -20.95 -13.12
C LEU A 580 31.42 -21.53 -13.95
N PRO A 581 31.70 -22.47 -14.88
CA PRO A 581 30.64 -23.12 -15.65
C PRO A 581 29.58 -23.80 -14.76
N PRO A 582 28.34 -24.01 -15.26
CA PRO A 582 27.28 -24.61 -14.47
C PRO A 582 27.69 -25.95 -13.86
N ASN A 583 27.40 -26.14 -12.56
CA ASN A 583 27.74 -27.34 -11.78
C ASN A 583 29.24 -27.67 -11.66
N TYR A 584 30.13 -26.84 -12.20
CA TYR A 584 31.57 -27.10 -12.24
C TYR A 584 32.19 -27.16 -10.84
N LEU A 585 31.97 -26.12 -10.03
CA LEU A 585 32.50 -26.05 -8.66
C LEU A 585 31.99 -27.21 -7.80
N MET A 586 30.71 -27.59 -7.96
CA MET A 586 30.10 -28.71 -7.23
C MET A 586 30.73 -30.05 -7.59
N ARG A 587 30.99 -30.30 -8.88
CA ARG A 587 31.68 -31.51 -9.33
C ARG A 587 33.07 -31.62 -8.70
N ILE A 588 33.83 -30.53 -8.69
CA ILE A 588 35.19 -30.51 -8.10
C ILE A 588 35.15 -30.66 -6.58
N ALA A 589 34.21 -29.99 -5.90
CA ALA A 589 34.04 -30.10 -4.46
C ALA A 589 33.70 -31.54 -4.04
N SER A 590 32.77 -32.18 -4.76
CA SER A 590 32.39 -33.58 -4.51
C SER A 590 33.52 -34.57 -4.77
N ALA A 591 34.40 -34.28 -5.74
CA ALA A 591 35.53 -35.14 -6.08
C ALA A 591 36.73 -34.96 -5.12
N SER A 592 36.94 -33.73 -4.63
CA SER A 592 38.16 -33.40 -3.88
C SER A 592 38.10 -33.77 -2.40
N GLY A 593 36.92 -34.04 -1.83
CA GLY A 593 36.74 -34.39 -0.40
C GLY A 593 37.22 -33.34 0.62
N SER A 594 37.90 -32.28 0.16
CA SER A 594 38.63 -31.27 0.96
C SER A 594 37.85 -29.97 1.14
N LEU A 595 36.87 -29.70 0.29
CA LEU A 595 35.94 -28.61 0.49
C LEU A 595 34.89 -29.12 1.49
N SER A 596 34.97 -28.64 2.74
CA SER A 596 33.90 -28.83 3.72
C SER A 596 32.55 -28.49 3.07
N PRO A 597 31.46 -29.19 3.40
CA PRO A 597 30.14 -28.83 2.89
C PRO A 597 29.75 -27.48 3.50
N ILE A 598 30.20 -26.38 2.89
CA ILE A 598 29.69 -25.05 3.14
C ILE A 598 28.19 -25.14 2.90
N SER A 599 27.41 -24.92 3.95
CA SER A 599 25.98 -25.18 4.09
C SER A 599 25.23 -25.35 2.75
N GLY A 600 24.81 -26.59 2.47
CA GLY A 600 24.01 -26.94 1.29
C GLY A 600 22.66 -26.21 1.16
N SER A 601 22.35 -25.28 2.07
CA SER A 601 21.20 -24.39 2.00
C SER A 601 21.25 -23.39 0.83
N LEU A 602 22.44 -23.03 0.31
CA LEU A 602 22.55 -22.24 -0.92
C LEU A 602 22.38 -23.11 -2.19
N ILE A 603 22.41 -24.43 -2.02
CA ILE A 603 22.47 -25.45 -3.08
C ILE A 603 21.08 -26.03 -3.33
N SER A 604 20.32 -26.29 -2.26
CA SER A 604 18.99 -26.86 -2.36
C SER A 604 17.96 -25.75 -2.48
N VAL A 605 17.43 -25.57 -3.69
CA VAL A 605 16.00 -25.25 -3.79
C VAL A 605 15.28 -26.23 -2.85
N ASN A 606 14.43 -25.70 -1.97
CA ASN A 606 13.84 -26.42 -0.84
C ASN A 606 13.60 -27.92 -1.19
N PRO A 607 14.17 -28.91 -0.46
CA PRO A 607 14.17 -30.32 -0.88
C PRO A 607 12.77 -30.93 -1.08
N HIS A 608 11.73 -30.25 -0.59
CA HIS A 608 10.33 -30.55 -0.89
C HIS A 608 9.97 -30.45 -2.39
N PHE A 609 10.65 -29.62 -3.18
CA PHE A 609 10.34 -29.45 -4.60
C PHE A 609 11.14 -30.38 -5.53
N GLU A 610 12.33 -30.85 -5.12
CA GLU A 610 13.10 -31.80 -5.94
C GLU A 610 12.56 -33.23 -5.85
N LYS A 611 12.01 -33.65 -4.69
CA LYS A 611 11.46 -35.01 -4.53
C LYS A 611 10.33 -35.35 -5.52
N ASP A 612 9.52 -34.38 -5.93
CA ASP A 612 8.40 -34.62 -6.85
C ASP A 612 8.82 -34.65 -8.33
N SER A 613 10.04 -34.22 -8.69
CA SER A 613 10.52 -34.26 -10.09
C SER A 613 11.47 -35.42 -10.40
N LEU A 614 11.93 -36.16 -9.38
CA LEU A 614 12.95 -37.22 -9.53
C LEU A 614 12.38 -38.66 -9.56
N THR A 615 11.07 -38.87 -9.54
CA THR A 615 10.49 -40.22 -9.59
C THR A 615 10.37 -40.83 -10.99
N GLY A 616 10.97 -40.21 -12.02
CA GLY A 616 10.97 -40.82 -13.35
C GLY A 616 11.98 -40.19 -14.28
N SER A 617 13.23 -40.66 -14.27
CA SER A 617 14.11 -40.81 -15.45
C SER A 617 15.46 -41.35 -14.99
N LYS A 618 15.88 -42.46 -15.60
CA LYS A 618 17.19 -43.09 -15.40
C LYS A 618 18.32 -42.11 -15.71
N VAL A 619 19.37 -42.16 -14.90
CA VAL A 619 20.63 -41.40 -15.03
C VAL A 619 21.38 -41.87 -16.28
N GLU A 620 20.96 -41.44 -17.46
CA GLU A 620 21.73 -41.62 -18.70
C GLU A 620 21.62 -40.34 -19.56
N LYS A 621 22.77 -39.69 -19.79
CA LYS A 621 23.04 -38.65 -20.81
C LYS A 621 22.32 -37.30 -20.66
N VAL A 622 22.84 -36.43 -19.77
CA VAL A 622 22.60 -34.96 -19.80
C VAL A 622 23.80 -34.22 -20.42
N GLU A 623 24.63 -34.89 -21.23
CA GLU A 623 25.92 -34.32 -21.68
C GLU A 623 25.84 -33.30 -22.83
N ASN A 624 24.72 -33.15 -23.55
CA ASN A 624 24.68 -32.28 -24.74
C ASN A 624 23.55 -31.22 -24.80
N GLU A 625 22.53 -31.25 -23.93
CA GLU A 625 21.42 -30.29 -24.02
C GLU A 625 21.68 -28.93 -23.33
N SER A 626 22.73 -28.82 -22.50
CA SER A 626 22.99 -27.57 -21.77
C SER A 626 23.71 -26.48 -22.57
N VAL A 627 24.39 -26.83 -23.67
CA VAL A 627 25.15 -25.86 -24.49
C VAL A 627 24.25 -25.16 -25.53
N SER A 628 23.23 -25.86 -26.04
CA SER A 628 22.39 -25.32 -27.13
C SER A 628 21.37 -24.27 -26.70
N ASN A 629 21.11 -24.11 -25.39
CA ASN A 629 20.05 -23.24 -24.87
C ASN A 629 20.55 -22.05 -24.03
N GLN A 630 21.86 -21.80 -23.97
CA GLN A 630 22.37 -20.61 -23.25
C GLN A 630 22.41 -19.38 -24.17
N PRO A 631 21.68 -18.31 -23.85
CA PRO A 631 21.63 -17.09 -24.67
C PRO A 631 22.88 -16.20 -24.52
N CYS A 632 23.73 -16.45 -23.53
CA CYS A 632 24.92 -15.65 -23.29
C CYS A 632 26.07 -16.06 -24.22
N GLN A 633 26.82 -15.06 -24.72
CA GLN A 633 27.98 -15.27 -25.58
C GLN A 633 29.01 -16.21 -24.93
N ILE A 634 29.45 -17.21 -25.69
CA ILE A 634 30.53 -18.11 -25.30
C ILE A 634 31.86 -17.38 -25.49
N ILE A 635 32.69 -17.34 -24.44
CA ILE A 635 34.02 -16.74 -24.46
C ILE A 635 35.11 -17.79 -24.63
N ALA A 636 35.00 -18.91 -23.92
CA ALA A 636 36.01 -19.95 -23.94
C ALA A 636 35.38 -21.34 -23.86
N VAL A 637 36.03 -22.29 -24.51
CA VAL A 637 35.70 -23.72 -24.46
C VAL A 637 36.99 -24.46 -24.16
N SER A 638 37.03 -25.22 -23.07
CA SER A 638 38.23 -25.91 -22.60
C SER A 638 37.87 -27.22 -21.91
N THR A 639 38.84 -27.84 -21.26
CA THR A 639 38.68 -29.03 -20.42
C THR A 639 38.70 -28.67 -18.94
N ILE A 640 38.30 -29.61 -18.09
CA ILE A 640 38.42 -29.45 -16.63
C ILE A 640 39.91 -29.34 -16.24
N CYS A 641 40.23 -28.41 -15.33
CA CYS A 641 41.60 -28.21 -14.85
C CYS A 641 42.10 -29.49 -14.16
N PRO A 642 43.25 -30.05 -14.57
CA PRO A 642 43.87 -31.19 -13.90
C PRO A 642 44.26 -30.84 -12.47
N THR A 643 43.55 -31.39 -11.49
CA THR A 643 43.95 -31.33 -10.08
C THR A 643 44.28 -32.73 -9.58
N PRO A 644 45.29 -32.92 -8.72
CA PRO A 644 45.67 -34.24 -8.21
C PRO A 644 44.53 -35.00 -7.50
N SER A 645 43.52 -34.27 -7.02
CA SER A 645 42.33 -34.80 -6.34
C SER A 645 41.25 -35.33 -7.29
N LEU A 646 41.31 -35.02 -8.60
CA LEU A 646 40.26 -35.40 -9.56
C LEU A 646 40.57 -36.77 -10.21
N PRO A 647 39.58 -37.69 -10.28
CA PRO A 647 39.70 -38.91 -11.06
C PRO A 647 39.95 -38.63 -12.55
N LEU A 648 40.78 -39.46 -13.21
CA LEU A 648 41.16 -39.34 -14.63
C LEU A 648 39.95 -39.21 -15.58
N ASN A 649 38.81 -39.80 -15.22
CA ASN A 649 37.58 -39.80 -16.02
C ASN A 649 36.96 -38.39 -16.19
N PHE A 650 37.36 -37.40 -15.38
CA PHE A 650 36.83 -36.03 -15.51
C PHE A 650 37.53 -35.22 -16.61
N TYR A 651 38.74 -35.58 -17.04
CA TYR A 651 39.53 -34.72 -17.93
C TYR A 651 39.02 -34.64 -19.38
N SER A 652 38.20 -35.59 -19.81
CA SER A 652 37.59 -35.58 -21.15
C SER A 652 36.35 -34.69 -21.27
N GLY A 653 35.86 -34.12 -20.17
CA GLY A 653 34.69 -33.25 -20.19
C GLY A 653 34.99 -31.86 -20.75
N THR A 654 34.28 -31.47 -21.82
CA THR A 654 34.30 -30.09 -22.33
C THR A 654 33.51 -29.17 -21.42
N VAL A 655 34.09 -28.01 -21.10
CA VAL A 655 33.47 -26.97 -20.29
C VAL A 655 33.45 -25.65 -21.05
N VAL A 656 32.36 -24.92 -20.89
CA VAL A 656 32.08 -23.68 -21.63
C VAL A 656 31.97 -22.54 -20.64
N LEU A 657 32.69 -21.46 -20.90
CA LEU A 657 32.65 -20.22 -20.13
C LEU A 657 31.92 -19.14 -20.93
N THR A 658 30.94 -18.50 -20.30
CA THR A 658 30.12 -17.45 -20.91
C THR A 658 30.60 -16.05 -20.53
N ALA A 659 30.14 -15.03 -21.27
CA ALA A 659 30.35 -13.62 -20.93
C ALA A 659 29.88 -13.27 -19.51
N LYS A 660 28.74 -13.84 -19.09
CA LYS A 660 28.23 -13.69 -17.73
C LYS A 660 29.20 -14.25 -16.69
N ASN A 661 29.78 -15.42 -16.93
CA ASN A 661 30.78 -16.00 -16.00
C ASN A 661 32.00 -15.09 -15.86
N VAL A 662 32.50 -14.52 -16.96
CA VAL A 662 33.64 -13.60 -16.94
C VAL A 662 33.30 -12.28 -16.23
N GLN A 663 32.08 -11.77 -16.42
CA GLN A 663 31.59 -10.58 -15.69
C GLN A 663 31.55 -10.84 -14.18
N VAL A 664 31.03 -11.99 -13.75
CA VAL A 664 31.03 -12.42 -12.34
C VAL A 664 32.46 -12.57 -11.82
N ALA A 665 33.36 -13.18 -12.61
CA ALA A 665 34.76 -13.35 -12.23
C ALA A 665 35.47 -12.01 -12.00
N ARG A 666 35.21 -11.00 -12.84
CA ARG A 666 35.73 -9.65 -12.65
C ARG A 666 35.28 -9.05 -11.31
N ILE A 667 34.00 -9.23 -10.97
CA ILE A 667 33.43 -8.76 -9.69
C ILE A 667 34.00 -9.54 -8.50
N LEU A 668 34.19 -10.85 -8.65
CA LEU A 668 34.85 -11.70 -7.65
C LEU A 668 36.27 -11.21 -7.35
N ILE A 669 37.06 -10.92 -8.39
CA ILE A 669 38.42 -10.38 -8.23
C ILE A 669 38.37 -9.01 -7.55
N SER A 670 37.56 -8.06 -8.05
CA SER A 670 37.51 -6.71 -7.45
C SER A 670 37.03 -6.74 -6.00
N SER A 671 36.09 -7.63 -5.68
CA SER A 671 35.60 -7.80 -4.32
C SER A 671 36.64 -8.46 -3.41
N ALA A 672 37.41 -9.42 -3.92
CA ALA A 672 38.51 -10.03 -3.17
C ALA A 672 39.67 -9.05 -2.94
N GLU A 673 39.97 -8.18 -3.90
CA GLU A 673 40.95 -7.08 -3.75
C GLU A 673 40.51 -6.07 -2.68
N ALA A 674 39.24 -5.65 -2.72
CA ALA A 674 38.70 -4.67 -1.79
C ALA A 674 38.59 -5.20 -0.35
N ASN A 675 38.22 -6.46 -0.18
CA ASN A 675 37.95 -7.07 1.13
C ASN A 675 39.03 -8.09 1.57
N GLY A 676 40.20 -8.09 0.93
CA GLY A 676 41.20 -9.16 1.05
C GLY A 676 41.70 -9.42 2.47
N GLN A 677 41.68 -8.39 3.33
CA GLN A 677 42.07 -8.49 4.74
C GLN A 677 41.08 -9.31 5.57
N ASP A 678 39.81 -9.37 5.13
CA ASP A 678 38.72 -10.00 5.87
C ASP A 678 38.41 -11.42 5.39
N LEU A 679 39.09 -11.94 4.36
CA LEU A 679 38.75 -13.23 3.75
C LEU A 679 39.17 -14.45 4.59
N GLY A 680 40.30 -14.39 5.29
CA GLY A 680 40.82 -15.56 6.02
C GLY A 680 40.86 -16.81 5.14
N ASP A 681 40.30 -17.92 5.63
CA ASP A 681 40.28 -19.21 4.91
C ASP A 681 39.50 -19.19 3.58
N CYS A 682 38.63 -18.20 3.36
CA CYS A 682 37.96 -18.04 2.06
C CYS A 682 38.92 -17.82 0.90
N TRP A 683 40.15 -17.35 1.15
CA TRP A 683 41.18 -17.23 0.12
C TRP A 683 41.42 -18.56 -0.60
N HIS A 684 41.32 -19.71 0.09
CA HIS A 684 41.49 -21.02 -0.54
C HIS A 684 40.45 -21.27 -1.63
N LEU A 685 39.19 -20.94 -1.36
CA LEU A 685 38.09 -21.11 -2.30
C LEU A 685 38.21 -20.15 -3.49
N VAL A 686 38.55 -18.89 -3.23
CA VAL A 686 38.72 -17.87 -4.26
C VAL A 686 39.88 -18.23 -5.19
N LEU A 687 41.06 -18.53 -4.62
CA LEU A 687 42.26 -18.87 -5.40
C LEU A 687 42.10 -20.17 -6.18
N ALA A 688 41.48 -21.20 -5.59
CA ALA A 688 41.15 -22.42 -6.32
C ALA A 688 40.23 -22.12 -7.50
N SER A 689 39.18 -21.35 -7.29
CA SER A 689 38.26 -20.96 -8.35
C SER A 689 38.95 -20.15 -9.46
N MET A 690 39.87 -19.25 -9.10
CA MET A 690 40.70 -18.52 -10.06
C MET A 690 41.65 -19.43 -10.84
N GLN A 691 42.26 -20.43 -10.21
CA GLN A 691 43.08 -21.43 -10.90
C GLN A 691 42.27 -22.16 -11.98
N HIS A 692 41.07 -22.61 -11.62
CA HIS A 692 40.15 -23.26 -12.57
C HIS A 692 39.73 -22.31 -13.69
N LEU A 693 39.43 -21.05 -13.39
CA LEU A 693 39.05 -20.04 -14.37
C LEU A 693 40.17 -19.77 -15.38
N VAL A 694 41.39 -19.53 -14.89
CA VAL A 694 42.60 -19.28 -15.71
C VAL A 694 42.87 -20.47 -16.64
N TRP A 695 42.71 -21.70 -16.15
CA TRP A 695 42.82 -22.91 -16.98
C TRP A 695 41.78 -22.94 -18.11
N ILE A 696 40.51 -22.67 -17.77
CA ILE A 696 39.42 -22.68 -18.77
C ILE A 696 39.64 -21.60 -19.83
N LEU A 697 40.18 -20.45 -19.43
CA LEU A 697 40.53 -19.35 -20.34
C LEU A 697 41.81 -19.61 -21.16
N GLY A 698 42.54 -20.71 -20.94
CA GLY A 698 43.78 -21.00 -21.67
C GLY A 698 44.90 -20.00 -21.37
N MET A 699 44.87 -19.41 -20.18
CA MET A 699 45.82 -18.39 -19.77
C MET A 699 47.07 -19.01 -19.14
N THR A 700 48.25 -18.68 -19.66
CA THR A 700 49.56 -19.09 -19.13
C THR A 700 50.23 -17.95 -18.38
N PRO A 701 50.89 -18.22 -17.24
CA PRO A 701 51.64 -17.20 -16.51
C PRO A 701 52.87 -16.77 -17.32
N SER A 702 53.09 -15.47 -17.43
CA SER A 702 54.26 -14.87 -18.07
C SER A 702 55.31 -14.45 -17.05
N MET A 703 56.58 -14.47 -17.46
CA MET A 703 57.71 -14.02 -16.64
C MET A 703 57.64 -12.53 -16.26
N GLN A 704 56.77 -11.74 -16.91
CA GLN A 704 56.57 -10.31 -16.66
C GLN A 704 55.53 -10.02 -15.56
N GLY A 705 54.99 -11.04 -14.88
CA GLY A 705 54.04 -10.86 -13.78
C GLY A 705 52.57 -10.74 -14.21
N GLY A 706 52.23 -11.14 -15.44
CA GLY A 706 50.86 -11.20 -15.95
C GLY A 706 50.52 -12.53 -16.60
N PHE A 707 49.27 -12.73 -17.01
CA PHE A 707 48.84 -13.91 -17.77
C PHE A 707 48.76 -13.60 -19.28
N ARG A 708 49.07 -14.57 -20.14
CA ARG A 708 48.95 -14.51 -21.60
C ARG A 708 48.00 -15.60 -22.08
N SER A 709 47.16 -15.35 -23.08
CA SER A 709 46.41 -16.40 -23.76
C SER A 709 47.19 -16.86 -24.99
N ASP A 710 47.51 -18.15 -25.10
CA ASP A 710 48.11 -18.70 -26.31
C ASP A 710 47.03 -18.72 -27.42
N GLY A 711 46.88 -17.60 -28.14
CA GLY A 711 45.84 -17.42 -29.17
C GLY A 711 45.44 -15.99 -29.54
N MET A 712 46.04 -14.96 -28.94
CA MET A 712 45.96 -13.55 -29.41
C MET A 712 47.34 -12.98 -29.70
#